data_AF-A0A939AAL5-F1
#
_entry.id   AF-A0A939AAL5-F1
#
_cell.length_a   1.000
_cell.length_b   1.000
_cell.length_c   1.000
_cell.angle_alpha   90.00
_cell.angle_beta   90.00
_cell.angle_gamma   90.00
#
_symmetry.space_group_name_H-M   'P 1'
#
loop_
_entity.id
_entity.type
_entity.pdbx_description
1 polymer ?
#
loop_
_entity_poly.entity_id
_entity_poly.type
_entity_poly.pdbx_seq_one_letter_code
_entity_poly.pdbx_strand_id
1 'polypeptide(L)'
;MNLSCMGRFLSPIPAILLLAACSAPAGTSGVDATGDAPGIAPDAVTVLPDGRTVLPDGRTVVPDGTEWPDARCPGDGGCRGDLLPGDWRAGDPGLPGGGELGDSCTGNKDCLSGFCVPSDIGYICTDVCIDDCPDGWDCKGVAYTDPDTLFVCLPDLETSCAKAGVCDAGEVESETCGKCGKRDRTCKENCQWGEWSNCFGEGDCTAGTAEEQPCGKCGKQLRTCTGACLWGEWGSCGGEGICTAGELENQACGNCGSQTRTCTASCGWSEWGACQASGACAPGTTEPKTCGNCGESVRTCTDQCQWGEWGECLGQGACSPGAQESAPCGMCGSQTRACTAKCEWSEWGACQQGGVCMPGASETKGCGNCGSSLRLCTDSCQWSDWSGCANEGVCSPGSQESTACGKCGNQTRTCTDQCLWSQWGSCEGQGICVPSETEYTDCGKCGKKGHTCTDQCAWGIWGPCQDEGVCSPGDKQTEACGKCGTRERTCTAQCGWSAWGACTGEGVCSPNQKETAACGNCGTKTRLCLDQCTWGPYTSCAGEGVCAPGTTQPCNNCGTQTCTAACGWSSCALGKMDGYEENDSEGQSYTLPGITDAAGDTQTVAASINPAYDQDWFKIHISDTSLHSIDPKVTLTVPAGQTYKLCVTYKCDKGGNSYSSCQNISGANSISIGVGGCQSIWQGDDDSGTAYIQINPVSSGSCSDYTLKVEA
;
A
#
# COMPACT_ATOMS: atom_id res chain seq x y z
N MET A 1 54.02 1.10 -5.20
CA MET A 1 55.19 0.37 -4.66
C MET A 1 54.97 0.23 -3.16
N ASN A 2 55.07 -0.99 -2.67
CA ASN A 2 54.33 -1.52 -1.52
C ASN A 2 54.89 -1.12 -0.15
N LEU A 3 53.97 -0.76 0.75
CA LEU A 3 54.10 -0.82 2.21
C LEU A 3 53.92 -2.27 2.68
N SER A 4 54.71 -2.70 3.67
CA SER A 4 54.36 -3.79 4.57
C SER A 4 54.65 -3.35 6.00
N CYS A 5 53.61 -3.26 6.82
CA CYS A 5 53.71 -3.24 8.27
C CYS A 5 52.76 -4.33 8.80
N MET A 6 53.33 -5.27 9.57
CA MET A 6 52.63 -6.40 10.18
C MET A 6 51.93 -5.95 11.47
N GLY A 7 50.63 -6.23 11.59
CA GLY A 7 49.88 -6.16 12.85
C GLY A 7 49.46 -7.56 13.30
N ARG A 8 50.00 -8.02 14.43
CA ARG A 8 49.52 -9.18 15.20
C ARG A 8 48.48 -8.70 16.22
N PHE A 9 47.31 -9.31 16.25
CA PHE A 9 46.39 -9.23 17.40
C PHE A 9 46.15 -10.63 17.97
N LEU A 10 46.26 -10.71 19.29
CA LEU A 10 46.08 -11.87 20.16
C LEU A 10 44.59 -12.03 20.54
N SER A 11 44.23 -13.29 20.84
CA SER A 11 42.95 -13.79 21.35
C SER A 11 42.38 -13.08 22.58
N PRO A 12 41.08 -13.27 22.87
CA PRO A 12 40.54 -13.21 24.24
C PRO A 12 40.16 -14.59 24.79
N ILE A 13 40.38 -14.79 26.09
CA ILE A 13 39.88 -15.87 26.98
C ILE A 13 39.02 -15.21 28.08
N PRO A 14 38.03 -15.89 28.69
CA PRO A 14 36.73 -15.31 29.00
C PRO A 14 36.59 -14.75 30.41
N ALA A 15 35.62 -13.86 30.57
CA ALA A 15 35.18 -13.33 31.85
C ALA A 15 34.29 -14.34 32.60
N ILE A 16 34.72 -14.65 33.81
CA ILE A 16 33.97 -15.30 34.88
C ILE A 16 32.89 -14.32 35.36
N LEU A 17 31.61 -14.70 35.32
CA LEU A 17 30.53 -13.96 35.98
C LEU A 17 29.92 -14.82 37.10
N LEU A 18 29.96 -14.26 38.31
CA LEU A 18 29.40 -14.81 39.53
C LEU A 18 27.87 -14.87 39.50
N LEU A 19 27.35 -15.93 40.12
CA LEU A 19 25.97 -16.13 40.57
C LEU A 19 25.50 -15.04 41.54
N ALA A 20 24.26 -14.56 41.34
CA ALA A 20 23.39 -14.15 42.43
C ALA A 20 21.93 -14.49 42.06
N ALA A 21 21.32 -15.31 42.90
CA ALA A 21 20.00 -15.91 42.73
C ALA A 21 18.88 -14.94 43.14
N CYS A 22 17.78 -14.93 42.37
CA CYS A 22 16.46 -14.54 42.86
C CYS A 22 15.49 -15.69 42.60
N SER A 23 15.06 -16.30 43.69
CA SER A 23 14.02 -17.32 43.80
C SER A 23 12.62 -16.69 43.81
N ALA A 24 11.69 -17.23 43.03
CA ALA A 24 10.25 -17.09 43.23
C ALA A 24 9.52 -18.35 42.72
N PRO A 25 8.34 -18.69 43.29
CA PRO A 25 7.96 -20.09 43.51
C PRO A 25 7.09 -20.70 42.42
N ALA A 26 7.04 -22.03 42.48
CA ALA A 26 6.24 -22.95 41.72
C ALA A 26 4.74 -22.58 41.69
N GLY A 27 4.17 -22.57 40.49
CA GLY A 27 2.74 -22.66 40.21
C GLY A 27 2.47 -23.93 39.41
N THR A 28 1.82 -24.88 40.06
CA THR A 28 1.42 -26.19 39.56
C THR A 28 0.22 -26.12 38.61
N SER A 29 0.33 -26.72 37.43
CA SER A 29 -0.71 -27.53 36.77
C SER A 29 -0.02 -28.19 35.57
N GLY A 30 0.08 -29.51 35.47
CA GLY A 30 -1.03 -30.45 35.38
C GLY A 30 -1.13 -30.86 33.92
N VAL A 31 -0.20 -31.73 33.49
CA VAL A 31 -0.25 -32.41 32.20
C VAL A 31 -0.81 -33.80 32.49
N ASP A 32 -1.94 -34.15 31.88
CA ASP A 32 -2.14 -35.51 31.40
C ASP A 32 -3.05 -35.52 30.19
N ALA A 33 -2.62 -36.32 29.22
CA ALA A 33 -3.08 -36.39 27.85
C ALA A 33 -4.16 -37.49 27.65
N THR A 34 -4.95 -37.37 26.59
CA THR A 34 -5.39 -38.40 25.60
C THR A 34 -6.56 -37.81 24.78
N GLY A 35 -6.45 -37.72 23.44
CA GLY A 35 -7.15 -38.60 22.47
C GLY A 35 -8.67 -38.34 22.48
N ASP A 36 -9.33 -37.77 21.48
CA ASP A 36 -9.44 -38.22 20.09
C ASP A 36 -10.01 -37.12 19.16
N ALA A 37 -9.83 -37.32 17.85
CA ALA A 37 -10.16 -36.45 16.71
C ALA A 37 -11.59 -35.86 16.68
N PRO A 38 -11.82 -34.81 15.85
CA PRO A 38 -12.68 -35.08 14.71
C PRO A 38 -12.30 -34.36 13.40
N GLY A 39 -12.55 -35.08 12.29
CA GLY A 39 -13.38 -34.57 11.20
C GLY A 39 -12.80 -33.48 10.31
N ILE A 40 -12.23 -33.90 9.18
CA ILE A 40 -12.10 -33.09 7.97
C ILE A 40 -13.51 -32.62 7.54
N ALA A 41 -13.71 -31.31 7.42
CA ALA A 41 -14.86 -30.72 6.74
C ALA A 41 -14.35 -29.85 5.57
N PRO A 42 -14.96 -29.93 4.37
CA PRO A 42 -14.51 -29.19 3.20
C PRO A 42 -15.21 -27.83 3.04
N ASP A 43 -14.46 -26.91 2.42
CA ASP A 43 -14.82 -25.82 1.52
C ASP A 43 -15.97 -24.85 1.89
N ALA A 44 -15.57 -23.61 2.21
CA ALA A 44 -16.47 -22.48 2.39
C ALA A 44 -16.90 -21.88 1.03
N VAL A 45 -18.21 -21.84 0.82
CA VAL A 45 -18.88 -21.22 -0.32
C VAL A 45 -19.06 -19.72 -0.08
N THR A 46 -18.75 -18.88 -1.07
CA THR A 46 -18.99 -17.42 -1.02
C THR A 46 -20.38 -17.09 -1.56
N VAL A 47 -21.20 -16.39 -0.77
CA VAL A 47 -22.54 -15.92 -1.15
C VAL A 47 -22.44 -14.44 -1.53
N LEU A 48 -22.95 -14.07 -2.72
CA LEU A 48 -23.02 -12.68 -3.18
C LEU A 48 -24.28 -11.99 -2.63
N PRO A 49 -24.29 -10.63 -2.55
CA PRO A 49 -25.41 -9.87 -1.99
C PRO A 49 -26.76 -10.04 -2.70
N ASP A 50 -26.79 -10.63 -3.90
CA ASP A 50 -27.98 -10.89 -4.71
C ASP A 50 -28.55 -12.32 -4.56
N GLY A 51 -28.05 -13.09 -3.59
CA GLY A 51 -28.54 -14.43 -3.28
C GLY A 51 -28.07 -15.55 -4.22
N ARG A 52 -27.11 -15.27 -5.11
CA ARG A 52 -26.56 -16.27 -6.03
C ARG A 52 -25.40 -17.03 -5.40
N THR A 53 -25.35 -18.34 -5.67
CA THR A 53 -24.24 -19.22 -5.27
C THR A 53 -23.38 -19.55 -6.49
N VAL A 54 -22.06 -19.33 -6.38
CA VAL A 54 -21.07 -19.68 -7.42
C VAL A 54 -20.37 -20.97 -7.03
N LEU A 55 -20.45 -21.98 -7.90
CA LEU A 55 -19.77 -23.26 -7.69
C LEU A 55 -18.29 -23.17 -8.10
N PRO A 56 -17.40 -24.06 -7.60
CA PRO A 56 -15.97 -24.06 -7.92
C PRO A 56 -15.62 -24.19 -9.40
N ASP A 57 -16.59 -24.53 -10.26
CA ASP A 57 -16.44 -24.66 -11.71
C ASP A 57 -16.98 -23.46 -12.52
N GLY A 58 -17.33 -22.35 -11.86
CA GLY A 58 -17.73 -21.10 -12.51
C GLY A 58 -19.18 -21.02 -12.95
N ARG A 59 -20.04 -21.98 -12.55
CA ARG A 59 -21.49 -21.93 -12.83
C ARG A 59 -22.27 -21.20 -11.74
N THR A 60 -23.30 -20.48 -12.15
CA THR A 60 -24.22 -19.72 -11.27
C THR A 60 -25.59 -20.40 -11.25
N VAL A 61 -26.16 -20.62 -10.06
CA VAL A 61 -27.51 -21.21 -9.90
C VAL A 61 -28.39 -20.25 -9.11
N VAL A 62 -29.64 -20.08 -9.56
CA VAL A 62 -30.65 -19.21 -8.94
C VAL A 62 -31.71 -20.08 -8.26
N PRO A 63 -32.12 -19.80 -7.01
CA PRO A 63 -33.23 -20.49 -6.37
C PRO A 63 -34.52 -19.66 -6.48
N ASP A 64 -35.36 -19.96 -7.46
CA ASP A 64 -36.79 -19.75 -7.31
C ASP A 64 -37.57 -20.80 -8.09
N GLY A 65 -38.20 -21.69 -7.32
CA GLY A 65 -39.16 -22.66 -7.82
C GLY A 65 -40.53 -22.01 -7.88
N THR A 66 -40.92 -21.55 -9.06
CA THR A 66 -42.31 -21.30 -9.43
C THR A 66 -42.56 -21.86 -10.83
N GLU A 67 -43.00 -23.11 -10.87
CA GLU A 67 -43.66 -23.70 -12.05
C GLU A 67 -45.07 -23.12 -12.17
N TRP A 68 -45.41 -22.57 -13.34
CA TRP A 68 -46.77 -22.43 -13.84
C TRP A 68 -46.85 -23.02 -15.26
N PRO A 69 -48.02 -23.54 -15.66
CA PRO A 69 -48.10 -24.81 -16.37
C PRO A 69 -48.00 -24.69 -17.89
N ASP A 70 -47.34 -25.69 -18.48
CA ASP A 70 -47.46 -26.07 -19.88
C ASP A 70 -48.92 -26.34 -20.27
N ALA A 71 -49.50 -25.39 -21.01
CA ALA A 71 -50.65 -25.65 -21.84
C ALA A 71 -50.17 -26.23 -23.18
N ARG A 72 -50.38 -27.54 -23.33
CA ARG A 72 -50.27 -28.25 -24.60
C ARG A 72 -51.24 -27.64 -25.62
N CYS A 73 -50.74 -27.23 -26.77
CA CYS A 73 -51.49 -27.27 -28.02
C CYS A 73 -50.95 -28.44 -28.86
N PRO A 74 -51.68 -29.56 -28.98
CA PRO A 74 -51.47 -30.52 -30.05
C PRO A 74 -52.34 -30.12 -31.24
N GLY A 75 -51.73 -29.97 -32.42
CA GLY A 75 -52.49 -29.82 -33.66
C GLY A 75 -51.82 -28.91 -34.67
N ASP A 76 -50.93 -29.52 -35.45
CA ASP A 76 -50.67 -29.31 -36.88
C ASP A 76 -50.96 -27.92 -37.50
N GLY A 77 -49.91 -27.32 -38.05
CA GLY A 77 -50.06 -26.55 -39.30
C GLY A 77 -49.37 -25.19 -39.39
N GLY A 78 -48.03 -25.16 -39.35
CA GLY A 78 -47.19 -24.37 -40.27
C GLY A 78 -47.35 -22.83 -40.36
N CYS A 79 -46.37 -22.11 -39.82
CA CYS A 79 -45.93 -20.76 -40.23
C CYS A 79 -44.45 -20.65 -39.79
N ARG A 80 -43.42 -20.37 -40.57
CA ARG A 80 -43.20 -19.89 -41.94
C ARG A 80 -41.79 -20.36 -42.36
N GLY A 81 -41.53 -20.42 -43.66
CA GLY A 81 -40.18 -20.50 -44.20
C GLY A 81 -40.18 -20.46 -45.73
N ASP A 82 -39.97 -19.25 -46.25
CA ASP A 82 -39.22 -18.92 -47.47
C ASP A 82 -39.47 -19.71 -48.76
N LEU A 83 -40.06 -19.07 -49.77
CA LEU A 83 -39.73 -19.35 -51.16
C LEU A 83 -39.75 -18.08 -52.03
N LEU A 84 -38.64 -17.94 -52.77
CA LEU A 84 -38.33 -17.00 -53.84
C LEU A 84 -39.23 -17.23 -55.09
N PRO A 85 -39.30 -16.25 -56.01
CA PRO A 85 -40.21 -16.27 -57.15
C PRO A 85 -39.63 -17.01 -58.36
N GLY A 86 -40.44 -17.85 -58.99
CA GLY A 86 -40.24 -18.27 -60.38
C GLY A 86 -40.43 -19.76 -60.64
N ASP A 87 -41.66 -20.15 -61.01
CA ASP A 87 -41.88 -21.07 -62.12
C ASP A 87 -43.36 -21.08 -62.52
N TRP A 88 -43.70 -20.48 -63.67
CA TRP A 88 -45.02 -20.59 -64.28
C TRP A 88 -44.95 -21.63 -65.39
N ARG A 89 -45.56 -22.81 -65.17
CA ARG A 89 -45.93 -23.72 -66.26
C ARG A 89 -47.43 -23.70 -66.44
N ALA A 90 -47.82 -23.34 -67.66
CA ALA A 90 -49.17 -23.38 -68.18
C ALA A 90 -49.66 -24.83 -68.30
N GLY A 91 -50.90 -25.07 -67.87
CA GLY A 91 -51.67 -26.26 -68.23
C GLY A 91 -52.40 -26.91 -67.06
N ASP A 92 -53.45 -26.26 -66.55
CA ASP A 92 -54.48 -26.96 -65.76
C ASP A 92 -55.88 -26.37 -66.07
N PRO A 93 -56.83 -27.13 -66.65
CA PRO A 93 -58.17 -26.66 -66.95
C PRO A 93 -59.10 -26.93 -65.75
N GLY A 94 -59.27 -25.93 -64.87
CA GLY A 94 -60.18 -26.08 -63.73
C GLY A 94 -60.23 -24.96 -62.70
N LEU A 95 -59.94 -23.71 -63.08
CA LEU A 95 -60.09 -22.56 -62.16
C LEU A 95 -61.55 -22.07 -62.13
N PRO A 96 -62.13 -21.84 -60.93
CA PRO A 96 -63.46 -21.28 -60.77
C PRO A 96 -63.52 -19.90 -61.44
N GLY A 97 -64.62 -19.66 -62.16
CA GLY A 97 -64.73 -18.66 -63.21
C GLY A 97 -64.52 -17.23 -62.73
N GLY A 98 -63.51 -16.56 -63.28
CA GLY A 98 -63.49 -15.10 -63.31
C GLY A 98 -64.58 -14.59 -64.25
N GLY A 99 -65.20 -13.49 -63.86
CA GLY A 99 -66.25 -12.80 -64.60
C GLY A 99 -67.61 -12.76 -63.91
N GLU A 100 -67.68 -13.18 -62.65
CA GLU A 100 -68.87 -13.00 -61.81
C GLU A 100 -69.02 -11.55 -61.35
N LEU A 101 -70.19 -11.20 -60.79
CA LEU A 101 -70.48 -9.86 -60.30
C LEU A 101 -69.42 -9.39 -59.29
N GLY A 102 -68.73 -8.30 -59.63
CA GLY A 102 -67.69 -7.66 -58.85
C GLY A 102 -66.29 -8.23 -59.01
N ASP A 103 -66.05 -9.09 -59.99
CA ASP A 103 -64.69 -9.44 -60.43
C ASP A 103 -64.07 -8.29 -61.23
N SER A 104 -62.75 -8.12 -61.14
CA SER A 104 -62.04 -7.14 -61.96
C SER A 104 -62.01 -7.55 -63.43
N CYS A 105 -62.23 -6.59 -64.34
CA CYS A 105 -62.22 -6.85 -65.78
C CYS A 105 -61.41 -5.79 -66.54
N THR A 106 -60.96 -6.13 -67.75
CA THR A 106 -60.32 -5.19 -68.68
C THR A 106 -61.19 -4.90 -69.90
N GLY A 107 -62.17 -5.75 -70.18
CA GLY A 107 -63.23 -5.48 -71.14
C GLY A 107 -64.42 -6.41 -70.95
N ASN A 108 -65.49 -6.12 -71.69
CA ASN A 108 -66.79 -6.82 -71.57
C ASN A 108 -66.72 -8.35 -71.72
N LYS A 109 -65.69 -8.89 -72.39
CA LYS A 109 -65.53 -10.34 -72.59
C LYS A 109 -65.02 -11.06 -71.35
N ASP A 110 -64.49 -10.31 -70.38
CA ASP A 110 -63.98 -10.85 -69.12
C ASP A 110 -65.12 -11.08 -68.12
N CYS A 111 -66.34 -10.61 -68.44
CA CYS A 111 -67.52 -10.68 -67.58
C CYS A 111 -68.57 -11.63 -68.16
N LEU A 112 -69.10 -12.52 -67.32
CA LEU A 112 -70.16 -13.46 -67.70
C LEU A 112 -71.43 -12.74 -68.14
N SER A 113 -71.69 -11.58 -67.54
CA SER A 113 -72.78 -10.66 -67.87
C SER A 113 -72.60 -9.95 -69.21
N GLY A 114 -71.37 -9.87 -69.72
CA GLY A 114 -70.99 -9.05 -70.87
C GLY A 114 -70.77 -7.57 -70.54
N PHE A 115 -70.80 -7.15 -69.26
CA PHE A 115 -70.64 -5.76 -68.86
C PHE A 115 -69.44 -5.57 -67.94
N CYS A 116 -68.41 -4.90 -68.46
CA CYS A 116 -67.25 -4.42 -67.72
C CYS A 116 -67.36 -2.90 -67.59
N VAL A 117 -67.69 -2.42 -66.38
CA VAL A 117 -67.99 -1.00 -66.16
C VAL A 117 -66.95 -0.36 -65.25
N PRO A 118 -66.57 0.91 -65.49
CA PRO A 118 -65.70 1.64 -64.58
C PRO A 118 -66.44 1.91 -63.26
N SER A 119 -65.76 1.64 -62.15
CA SER A 119 -66.16 1.98 -60.78
C SER A 119 -64.99 2.65 -60.04
N ASP A 120 -65.24 3.13 -58.83
CA ASP A 120 -64.21 3.78 -57.99
C ASP A 120 -63.08 2.83 -57.55
N ILE A 121 -63.31 1.51 -57.64
CA ILE A 121 -62.32 0.46 -57.37
C ILE A 121 -61.68 -0.11 -58.64
N GLY A 122 -61.90 0.53 -59.80
CA GLY A 122 -61.44 0.08 -61.11
C GLY A 122 -62.56 -0.50 -61.97
N TYR A 123 -62.20 -1.15 -63.08
CA TYR A 123 -63.19 -1.79 -63.97
C TYR A 123 -63.63 -3.12 -63.38
N ILE A 124 -64.94 -3.29 -63.22
CA ILE A 124 -65.55 -4.46 -62.60
C ILE A 124 -66.65 -5.06 -63.47
N CYS A 125 -66.81 -6.37 -63.37
CA CYS A 125 -67.93 -7.09 -63.94
C CYS A 125 -69.19 -6.74 -63.18
N THR A 126 -70.22 -6.30 -63.90
CA THR A 126 -71.52 -5.91 -63.35
C THR A 126 -72.65 -6.69 -64.01
N ASP A 127 -73.78 -6.82 -63.35
CA ASP A 127 -75.00 -7.36 -63.93
C ASP A 127 -76.01 -6.25 -64.23
N VAL A 128 -76.88 -6.49 -65.21
CA VAL A 128 -77.99 -5.59 -65.53
C VAL A 128 -79.07 -5.76 -64.46
N CYS A 129 -79.56 -4.65 -63.91
CA CYS A 129 -80.64 -4.61 -62.94
C CYS A 129 -81.86 -3.92 -63.54
N ILE A 130 -83.05 -4.24 -63.02
CA ILE A 130 -84.28 -3.51 -63.35
C ILE A 130 -84.69 -2.67 -62.14
N ASP A 131 -84.75 -3.27 -60.95
CA ASP A 131 -85.09 -2.59 -59.70
C ASP A 131 -84.18 -2.95 -58.51
N ASP A 132 -83.65 -4.18 -58.42
CA ASP A 132 -82.82 -4.63 -57.30
C ASP A 132 -81.47 -5.21 -57.75
N CYS A 133 -80.44 -4.94 -56.95
CA CYS A 133 -79.12 -5.57 -57.00
C CYS A 133 -78.87 -6.36 -55.70
N PRO A 134 -77.89 -7.27 -55.65
CA PRO A 134 -77.53 -7.96 -54.40
C PRO A 134 -77.13 -6.99 -53.29
N ASP A 135 -77.29 -7.39 -52.02
CA ASP A 135 -76.89 -6.57 -50.87
C ASP A 135 -75.45 -6.06 -51.02
N GLY A 136 -75.24 -4.75 -50.82
CA GLY A 136 -73.96 -4.07 -51.06
C GLY A 136 -73.80 -3.45 -52.45
N TRP A 137 -74.83 -3.52 -53.31
CA TRP A 137 -74.81 -3.00 -54.67
C TRP A 137 -76.02 -2.12 -54.97
N ASP A 138 -75.78 -0.98 -55.61
CA ASP A 138 -76.79 -0.04 -56.07
C ASP A 138 -77.08 -0.22 -57.57
N CYS A 139 -78.36 -0.25 -57.94
CA CYS A 139 -78.79 -0.21 -59.33
C CYS A 139 -78.66 1.22 -59.90
N LYS A 140 -77.71 1.45 -60.82
CA LYS A 140 -77.44 2.78 -61.41
C LYS A 140 -77.61 2.76 -62.92
N GLY A 141 -78.24 3.80 -63.47
CA GLY A 141 -78.38 3.99 -64.90
C GLY A 141 -77.08 4.45 -65.55
N VAL A 142 -76.60 3.71 -66.55
CA VAL A 142 -75.47 4.06 -67.41
C VAL A 142 -75.96 4.30 -68.84
N ALA A 143 -75.45 5.36 -69.47
CA ALA A 143 -75.82 5.69 -70.85
C ALA A 143 -75.15 4.71 -71.83
N TYR A 144 -75.93 3.85 -72.49
CA TYR A 144 -75.44 2.83 -73.43
C TYR A 144 -75.90 3.17 -74.85
N THR A 145 -75.26 4.16 -75.48
CA THR A 145 -75.56 4.70 -76.82
C THR A 145 -77.00 5.24 -77.01
N ASP A 146 -77.13 6.51 -77.39
CA ASP A 146 -78.45 7.17 -77.50
C ASP A 146 -79.46 6.36 -78.35
N PRO A 147 -80.72 6.14 -77.89
CA PRO A 147 -81.39 6.75 -76.74
C PRO A 147 -81.62 5.84 -75.50
N ASP A 148 -80.97 4.67 -75.40
CA ASP A 148 -81.32 3.68 -74.38
C ASP A 148 -80.43 3.78 -73.11
N THR A 149 -81.06 3.93 -71.94
CA THR A 149 -80.39 3.83 -70.63
C THR A 149 -80.42 2.38 -70.15
N LEU A 150 -79.26 1.82 -69.85
CA LEU A 150 -79.14 0.51 -69.23
C LEU A 150 -78.88 0.68 -67.74
N PHE A 151 -79.54 -0.09 -66.88
CA PHE A 151 -79.26 -0.06 -65.44
C PHE A 151 -78.35 -1.22 -65.07
N VAL A 152 -77.27 -0.94 -64.35
CA VAL A 152 -76.26 -1.93 -63.93
C VAL A 152 -75.99 -1.82 -62.43
N CYS A 153 -75.58 -2.92 -61.81
CA CYS A 153 -75.23 -2.96 -60.40
C CYS A 153 -73.82 -2.40 -60.16
N LEU A 154 -73.71 -1.29 -59.43
CA LEU A 154 -72.42 -0.76 -58.95
C LEU A 154 -72.32 -0.96 -57.44
N PRO A 155 -71.15 -1.33 -56.90
CA PRO A 155 -71.02 -1.53 -55.45
C PRO A 155 -71.31 -0.22 -54.74
N ASP A 156 -71.96 -0.28 -53.59
CA ASP A 156 -72.10 0.88 -52.72
C ASP A 156 -70.74 1.28 -52.11
N LEU A 157 -70.70 2.44 -51.46
CA LEU A 157 -69.46 2.97 -50.89
C LEU A 157 -68.87 2.03 -49.81
N GLU A 158 -69.73 1.33 -49.07
CA GLU A 158 -69.34 0.44 -47.98
C GLU A 158 -68.67 -0.84 -48.52
N THR A 159 -69.24 -1.41 -49.59
CA THR A 159 -68.73 -2.59 -50.29
C THR A 159 -67.48 -2.28 -51.11
N SER A 160 -67.42 -1.07 -51.68
CA SER A 160 -66.23 -0.56 -52.36
C SER A 160 -65.02 -0.47 -51.41
N CYS A 161 -65.24 -0.05 -50.17
CA CYS A 161 -64.21 -0.02 -49.14
C CYS A 161 -63.83 -1.41 -48.62
N ALA A 162 -64.78 -2.33 -48.45
CA ALA A 162 -64.50 -3.68 -47.97
C ALA A 162 -63.65 -4.52 -48.95
N LYS A 163 -63.75 -4.27 -50.26
CA LYS A 163 -63.07 -5.08 -51.30
C LYS A 163 -61.75 -4.47 -51.79
N ALA A 164 -61.51 -3.16 -51.60
CA ALA A 164 -60.31 -2.45 -52.08
C ALA A 164 -59.64 -1.52 -51.06
N GLY A 165 -60.25 -1.26 -49.91
CA GLY A 165 -59.73 -0.36 -48.89
C GLY A 165 -58.55 -0.96 -48.13
N VAL A 166 -57.48 -0.19 -47.95
CA VAL A 166 -56.34 -0.55 -47.08
C VAL A 166 -56.59 -0.10 -45.63
N CYS A 167 -57.62 0.73 -45.43
CA CYS A 167 -58.01 1.32 -44.15
C CYS A 167 -59.49 1.72 -44.16
N ASP A 168 -60.07 1.90 -42.97
CA ASP A 168 -61.44 2.38 -42.82
C ASP A 168 -61.49 3.90 -42.95
N ALA A 169 -62.49 4.45 -43.64
CA ALA A 169 -62.62 5.90 -43.81
C ALA A 169 -62.63 6.63 -42.45
N GLY A 170 -61.70 7.58 -42.27
CA GLY A 170 -61.51 8.32 -41.02
C GLY A 170 -60.56 7.66 -40.01
N GLU A 171 -60.07 6.45 -40.27
CA GLU A 171 -59.03 5.81 -39.45
C GLU A 171 -57.76 6.67 -39.43
N VAL A 172 -57.04 6.70 -38.31
CA VAL A 172 -55.78 7.45 -38.16
C VAL A 172 -54.67 6.48 -37.80
N GLU A 173 -53.63 6.45 -38.63
CA GLU A 173 -52.40 5.71 -38.37
C GLU A 173 -51.33 6.71 -37.91
N SER A 174 -50.61 6.34 -36.86
CA SER A 174 -49.55 7.16 -36.27
C SER A 174 -48.26 6.36 -36.24
N GLU A 175 -47.17 6.93 -36.73
CA GLU A 175 -45.84 6.34 -36.63
C GLU A 175 -44.83 7.31 -36.02
N THR A 176 -43.80 6.76 -35.40
CA THR A 176 -42.67 7.53 -34.90
C THR A 176 -41.87 8.10 -36.08
N CYS A 177 -41.50 9.37 -36.01
CA CYS A 177 -40.66 10.04 -36.99
C CYS A 177 -39.58 10.89 -36.29
N GLY A 178 -38.48 11.17 -37.00
CA GLY A 178 -37.42 11.98 -36.43
C GLY A 178 -36.70 11.31 -35.26
N LYS A 179 -36.23 12.11 -34.29
CA LYS A 179 -35.62 11.57 -33.07
C LYS A 179 -36.67 10.93 -32.16
N CYS A 180 -37.82 11.59 -32.01
CA CYS A 180 -38.86 11.26 -31.01
C CYS A 180 -40.26 11.76 -31.37
N GLY A 181 -40.41 12.36 -32.55
CA GLY A 181 -41.68 12.91 -32.98
C GLY A 181 -42.64 11.82 -33.42
N LYS A 182 -43.88 12.22 -33.67
CA LYS A 182 -44.88 11.42 -34.35
C LYS A 182 -45.37 12.15 -35.58
N ARG A 183 -45.77 11.37 -36.57
CA ARG A 183 -46.54 11.86 -37.71
C ARG A 183 -47.71 10.94 -37.91
N ASP A 184 -48.80 11.52 -38.36
CA ASP A 184 -50.09 10.86 -38.49
C ASP A 184 -50.56 10.96 -39.93
N ARG A 185 -51.28 9.96 -40.41
CA ARG A 185 -52.06 10.05 -41.65
C ARG A 185 -53.47 9.56 -41.40
N THR A 186 -54.43 10.17 -42.07
CA THR A 186 -55.85 9.82 -41.96
C THR A 186 -56.30 9.15 -43.24
N CYS A 187 -57.07 8.07 -43.10
CA CYS A 187 -57.68 7.38 -44.21
C CYS A 187 -58.81 8.24 -44.79
N LYS A 188 -58.73 8.52 -46.09
CA LYS A 188 -59.72 9.34 -46.80
C LYS A 188 -61.00 8.54 -47.07
N GLU A 189 -62.07 9.21 -47.49
CA GLU A 189 -63.36 8.58 -47.82
C GLU A 189 -63.28 7.55 -48.97
N ASN A 190 -62.21 7.57 -49.78
CA ASN A 190 -61.93 6.55 -50.79
C ASN A 190 -61.13 5.35 -50.25
N CYS A 191 -61.06 5.19 -48.93
CA CYS A 191 -60.39 4.08 -48.23
C CYS A 191 -58.90 3.91 -48.60
N GLN A 192 -58.25 5.05 -48.87
CA GLN A 192 -56.80 5.17 -49.05
C GLN A 192 -56.21 6.12 -48.01
N TRP A 193 -55.06 5.73 -47.47
CA TRP A 193 -54.29 6.58 -46.57
C TRP A 193 -53.92 7.92 -47.23
N GLY A 194 -54.16 9.02 -46.54
CA GLY A 194 -53.62 10.33 -46.91
C GLY A 194 -52.10 10.40 -46.80
N GLU A 195 -51.53 11.55 -47.16
CA GLU A 195 -50.11 11.80 -46.90
C GLU A 195 -49.86 11.91 -45.39
N TRP A 196 -48.69 11.46 -44.95
CA TRP A 196 -48.22 11.66 -43.59
C TRP A 196 -48.11 13.15 -43.29
N SER A 197 -48.55 13.56 -42.10
CA SER A 197 -48.33 14.89 -41.59
C SER A 197 -46.84 15.18 -41.36
N ASN A 198 -46.50 16.45 -41.15
CA ASN A 198 -45.16 16.82 -40.71
C ASN A 198 -44.88 16.20 -39.33
N CYS A 199 -43.63 15.81 -39.11
CA CYS A 199 -43.22 15.29 -37.81
C CYS A 199 -43.39 16.35 -36.73
N PHE A 200 -44.17 16.05 -35.68
CA PHE A 200 -44.38 16.93 -34.54
C PHE A 200 -43.90 16.26 -33.25
N GLY A 201 -43.41 17.05 -32.30
CA GLY A 201 -42.79 16.53 -31.06
C GLY A 201 -41.35 16.05 -31.22
N GLU A 202 -40.62 16.50 -32.24
CA GLU A 202 -39.16 16.32 -32.26
C GLU A 202 -38.50 17.14 -31.14
N GLY A 203 -37.65 16.49 -30.36
CA GLY A 203 -36.80 17.14 -29.38
C GLY A 203 -35.34 17.29 -29.85
N ASP A 204 -34.55 18.03 -29.07
CA ASP A 204 -33.14 18.35 -29.38
C ASP A 204 -32.23 17.11 -29.38
N CYS A 205 -32.63 16.04 -28.70
CA CYS A 205 -31.82 14.83 -28.51
C CYS A 205 -32.64 13.55 -28.69
N THR A 206 -31.98 12.42 -28.94
CA THR A 206 -32.62 11.11 -29.00
C THR A 206 -32.80 10.58 -27.59
N ALA A 207 -34.03 10.20 -27.20
CA ALA A 207 -34.34 9.70 -25.87
C ALA A 207 -33.34 8.62 -25.42
N GLY A 208 -32.85 8.75 -24.18
CA GLY A 208 -31.86 7.84 -23.59
C GLY A 208 -30.40 8.12 -23.98
N THR A 209 -30.13 9.04 -24.91
CA THR A 209 -28.75 9.48 -25.18
C THR A 209 -28.22 10.25 -23.98
N ALA A 210 -26.98 10.01 -23.58
CA ALA A 210 -26.31 10.75 -22.52
C ALA A 210 -25.24 11.68 -23.13
N GLU A 211 -25.12 12.87 -22.56
CA GLU A 211 -24.09 13.85 -22.89
C GLU A 211 -23.24 14.10 -21.65
N GLU A 212 -21.93 14.18 -21.84
CA GLU A 212 -20.95 14.40 -20.78
C GLU A 212 -20.20 15.70 -21.03
N GLN A 213 -20.01 16.50 -19.98
CA GLN A 213 -19.15 17.68 -20.03
C GLN A 213 -18.23 17.75 -18.81
N PRO A 214 -17.05 18.38 -18.94
CA PRO A 214 -16.17 18.62 -17.82
C PRO A 214 -16.82 19.56 -16.78
N CYS A 215 -16.53 19.32 -15.51
CA CYS A 215 -16.93 20.16 -14.39
C CYS A 215 -15.88 20.11 -13.28
N GLY A 216 -15.81 21.16 -12.45
CA GLY A 216 -14.83 21.22 -11.37
C GLY A 216 -13.37 21.20 -11.86
N LYS A 217 -12.46 20.67 -11.04
CA LYS A 217 -11.04 20.52 -11.45
C LYS A 217 -10.86 19.45 -12.52
N CYS A 218 -11.51 18.30 -12.35
CA CYS A 218 -11.34 17.10 -13.19
C CYS A 218 -12.58 16.22 -13.28
N GLY A 219 -13.69 16.68 -12.70
CA GLY A 219 -14.92 15.92 -12.70
C GLY A 219 -15.61 15.98 -14.05
N LYS A 220 -16.59 15.11 -14.19
CA LYS A 220 -17.50 15.05 -15.33
C LYS A 220 -18.92 15.04 -14.78
N GLN A 221 -19.79 15.81 -15.41
CA GLN A 221 -21.22 15.77 -15.15
C GLN A 221 -21.91 15.22 -16.38
N LEU A 222 -22.91 14.39 -16.14
CA LEU A 222 -23.69 13.70 -17.16
C LEU A 222 -25.11 14.25 -17.14
N ARG A 223 -25.70 14.45 -18.32
CA ARG A 223 -27.15 14.60 -18.45
C ARG A 223 -27.68 13.61 -19.45
N THR A 224 -28.91 13.16 -19.23
CA THR A 224 -29.57 12.19 -20.11
C THR A 224 -30.75 12.84 -20.79
N CYS A 225 -30.90 12.55 -22.08
CA CYS A 225 -32.04 12.96 -22.87
C CYS A 225 -33.29 12.21 -22.37
N THR A 226 -34.29 12.95 -21.94
CA THR A 226 -35.54 12.40 -21.40
C THR A 226 -36.39 11.74 -22.48
N GLY A 227 -37.44 11.01 -22.10
CA GLY A 227 -38.42 10.45 -23.05
C GLY A 227 -39.21 11.51 -23.83
N ALA A 228 -39.18 12.77 -23.37
CA ALA A 228 -39.72 13.93 -24.10
C ALA A 228 -38.68 14.57 -25.05
N CYS A 229 -37.48 13.98 -25.13
CA CYS A 229 -36.42 14.39 -26.04
C CYS A 229 -35.84 15.78 -25.81
N LEU A 230 -35.97 16.21 -24.56
CA LEU A 230 -35.27 17.34 -23.99
C LEU A 230 -34.15 16.80 -23.10
N TRP A 231 -33.00 17.45 -23.13
CA TRP A 231 -31.92 17.19 -22.20
C TRP A 231 -32.41 17.43 -20.77
N GLY A 232 -32.24 16.45 -19.89
CA GLY A 232 -32.44 16.65 -18.45
C GLY A 232 -31.42 17.65 -17.87
N GLU A 233 -31.59 17.98 -16.60
CA GLU A 233 -30.58 18.77 -15.89
C GLU A 233 -29.24 18.01 -15.81
N TRP A 234 -28.15 18.75 -15.73
CA TRP A 234 -26.84 18.17 -15.46
C TRP A 234 -26.84 17.52 -14.08
N GLY A 235 -26.42 16.26 -14.01
CA GLY A 235 -26.16 15.58 -12.74
C GLY A 235 -25.03 16.26 -11.97
N SER A 236 -24.85 15.86 -10.71
CA SER A 236 -23.73 16.35 -9.89
C SER A 236 -22.38 16.02 -10.52
N CYS A 237 -21.38 16.86 -10.25
CA CYS A 237 -20.04 16.68 -10.76
C CYS A 237 -19.37 15.45 -10.12
N GLY A 238 -19.27 14.35 -10.86
CA GLY A 238 -18.62 13.13 -10.41
C GLY A 238 -17.13 13.13 -10.75
N GLY A 239 -16.28 12.67 -9.84
CA GLY A 239 -14.83 12.53 -10.09
C GLY A 239 -14.01 13.81 -9.88
N GLU A 240 -14.48 14.77 -9.08
CA GLU A 240 -13.62 15.84 -8.59
C GLU A 240 -12.48 15.28 -7.74
N GLY A 241 -11.25 15.60 -8.13
CA GLY A 241 -10.07 15.31 -7.34
C GLY A 241 -9.59 16.51 -6.53
N ILE A 242 -8.73 16.26 -5.55
CA ILE A 242 -8.20 17.27 -4.63
C ILE A 242 -7.25 18.28 -5.32
N CYS A 243 -6.67 17.92 -6.46
CA CYS A 243 -5.71 18.73 -7.21
C CYS A 243 -6.08 18.80 -8.71
N THR A 244 -5.51 19.77 -9.42
CA THR A 244 -5.71 19.93 -10.87
C THR A 244 -4.75 19.01 -11.61
N ALA A 245 -5.19 18.23 -12.59
CA ALA A 245 -4.30 17.34 -13.33
C ALA A 245 -3.08 18.10 -13.89
N GLY A 246 -1.87 17.61 -13.58
CA GLY A 246 -0.60 18.25 -13.95
C GLY A 246 -0.05 19.26 -12.94
N GLU A 247 -0.79 19.61 -11.90
CA GLU A 247 -0.31 20.45 -10.80
C GLU A 247 0.87 19.77 -10.07
N LEU A 248 1.84 20.54 -9.57
CA LEU A 248 3.02 20.03 -8.87
C LEU A 248 3.00 20.47 -7.41
N GLU A 249 3.32 19.54 -6.51
CA GLU A 249 3.52 19.82 -5.08
C GLU A 249 4.95 19.47 -4.71
N ASN A 250 5.59 20.36 -3.95
CA ASN A 250 6.98 20.21 -3.49
C ASN A 250 7.00 20.16 -1.96
N GLN A 251 7.78 19.24 -1.40
CA GLN A 251 8.08 19.24 0.04
C GLN A 251 9.56 18.99 0.31
N ALA A 252 10.03 19.44 1.47
CA ALA A 252 11.38 19.14 1.94
C ALA A 252 11.51 17.64 2.28
N CYS A 253 12.67 17.07 2.01
CA CYS A 253 13.00 15.68 2.35
C CYS A 253 14.50 15.53 2.58
N GLY A 254 14.90 14.56 3.42
CA GLY A 254 16.31 14.31 3.74
C GLY A 254 17.06 15.54 4.27
N ASN A 255 18.39 15.55 4.10
CA ASN A 255 19.23 16.69 4.48
C ASN A 255 19.23 17.77 3.38
N CYS A 256 18.43 18.84 3.53
CA CYS A 256 18.28 19.93 2.54
C CYS A 256 17.73 19.52 1.16
N GLY A 257 17.20 18.31 1.00
CA GLY A 257 16.62 17.87 -0.27
C GLY A 257 15.17 18.33 -0.45
N SER A 258 14.68 18.20 -1.68
CA SER A 258 13.26 18.36 -2.00
C SER A 258 12.77 17.20 -2.86
N GLN A 259 11.51 16.83 -2.66
CA GLN A 259 10.82 15.88 -3.51
C GLN A 259 9.54 16.50 -4.05
N THR A 260 9.19 16.10 -5.27
CA THR A 260 8.04 16.61 -6.02
C THR A 260 7.08 15.47 -6.29
N ARG A 261 5.78 15.73 -6.22
CA ARG A 261 4.75 14.85 -6.76
C ARG A 261 3.84 15.61 -7.71
N THR A 262 3.26 14.89 -8.67
CA THR A 262 2.41 15.47 -9.72
C THR A 262 0.98 15.01 -9.53
N CYS A 263 0.03 15.91 -9.69
CA CYS A 263 -1.36 15.55 -9.71
C CYS A 263 -1.68 14.76 -10.98
N THR A 264 -2.16 13.53 -10.81
CA THR A 264 -2.45 12.62 -11.92
C THR A 264 -3.69 13.04 -12.70
N ALA A 265 -3.95 12.42 -13.86
CA ALA A 265 -5.16 12.65 -14.65
C ALA A 265 -6.46 12.24 -13.91
N SER A 266 -6.35 11.38 -12.88
CA SER A 266 -7.43 11.02 -11.95
C SER A 266 -7.53 11.97 -10.76
N CYS A 267 -6.72 13.03 -10.74
CA CYS A 267 -6.80 14.14 -9.79
C CYS A 267 -6.59 13.78 -8.31
N GLY A 268 -5.86 12.68 -8.12
CA GLY A 268 -5.09 12.41 -6.92
C GLY A 268 -3.61 12.71 -7.17
N TRP A 269 -2.91 13.11 -6.11
CA TRP A 269 -1.45 13.24 -6.14
C TRP A 269 -0.78 11.89 -6.40
N SER A 270 0.24 11.87 -7.25
CA SER A 270 1.12 10.71 -7.39
C SER A 270 1.85 10.40 -6.08
N GLU A 271 2.51 9.24 -6.02
CA GLU A 271 3.55 9.02 -5.03
C GLU A 271 4.62 10.13 -5.13
N TRP A 272 5.26 10.44 -4.00
CA TRP A 272 6.39 11.37 -3.99
C TRP A 272 7.55 10.80 -4.81
N GLY A 273 8.15 11.64 -5.65
CA GLY A 273 9.39 11.31 -6.32
C GLY A 273 10.54 11.09 -5.33
N ALA A 274 11.64 10.51 -5.80
CA ALA A 274 12.84 10.36 -4.98
C ALA A 274 13.34 11.74 -4.50
N CYS A 275 13.84 11.79 -3.27
CA CYS A 275 14.39 13.00 -2.69
C CYS A 275 15.61 13.48 -3.47
N GLN A 276 15.49 14.62 -4.16
CA GLN A 276 16.56 15.22 -4.94
C GLN A 276 17.37 16.17 -4.05
N ALA A 277 18.67 16.29 -4.32
CA ALA A 277 19.60 17.19 -3.62
C ALA A 277 19.75 16.95 -2.10
N SER A 278 19.55 15.71 -1.62
CA SER A 278 19.87 15.38 -0.23
C SER A 278 21.39 15.43 0.00
N GLY A 279 21.85 16.30 0.90
CA GLY A 279 23.26 16.49 1.24
C GLY A 279 23.79 15.45 2.23
N ALA A 280 25.12 15.42 2.37
CA ALA A 280 25.84 14.39 3.14
C ALA A 280 25.60 14.46 4.67
N CYS A 281 25.07 15.57 5.16
CA CYS A 281 24.84 15.81 6.60
C CYS A 281 23.71 16.81 6.83
N ALA A 282 23.06 16.75 8.00
CA ALA A 282 22.06 17.73 8.40
C ALA A 282 22.73 19.02 8.91
N PRO A 283 22.23 20.23 8.58
CA PRO A 283 22.86 21.48 8.99
C PRO A 283 23.03 21.56 10.51
N GLY A 284 24.20 22.01 10.96
CA GLY A 284 24.55 22.10 12.38
C GLY A 284 25.04 20.80 13.02
N THR A 285 24.95 19.65 12.32
CA THR A 285 25.57 18.40 12.81
C THR A 285 27.08 18.56 12.86
N THR A 286 27.74 18.01 13.88
CA THR A 286 29.20 18.00 13.99
C THR A 286 29.76 16.60 13.79
N GLU A 287 30.95 16.52 13.18
CA GLU A 287 31.71 15.28 13.04
C GLU A 287 33.07 15.49 13.71
N PRO A 288 33.40 14.71 14.75
CA PRO A 288 34.73 14.70 15.33
C PRO A 288 35.68 13.75 14.59
N LYS A 289 36.97 14.10 14.56
CA LYS A 289 38.06 13.23 14.10
C LYS A 289 39.29 13.44 14.97
N THR A 290 39.98 12.35 15.29
CA THR A 290 41.26 12.39 15.98
C THR A 290 42.35 13.01 15.10
N CYS A 291 43.17 13.85 15.69
CA CYS A 291 44.25 14.56 15.02
C CYS A 291 45.45 14.74 15.97
N GLY A 292 46.66 14.86 15.40
CA GLY A 292 47.88 14.97 16.21
C GLY A 292 48.10 13.73 17.12
N ASN A 293 48.62 13.96 18.33
CA ASN A 293 48.94 12.88 19.28
C ASN A 293 47.70 12.30 19.99
N CYS A 294 46.89 13.17 20.63
CA CYS A 294 45.61 12.85 21.27
C CYS A 294 44.56 13.95 21.04
N GLY A 295 44.80 14.83 20.06
CA GLY A 295 43.90 15.95 19.82
C GLY A 295 42.64 15.52 19.07
N GLU A 296 41.63 16.38 19.13
CA GLU A 296 40.37 16.23 18.42
C GLU A 296 40.13 17.49 17.59
N SER A 297 39.74 17.28 16.33
CA SER A 297 39.26 18.33 15.44
C SER A 297 37.79 18.03 15.15
N VAL A 298 36.99 19.09 15.03
CA VAL A 298 35.56 18.99 14.76
C VAL A 298 35.25 19.83 13.52
N ARG A 299 34.44 19.28 12.61
CA ARG A 299 33.82 20.06 11.52
C ARG A 299 32.30 20.09 11.69
N THR A 300 31.67 21.17 11.25
CA THR A 300 30.22 21.36 11.33
C THR A 300 29.63 21.33 9.92
N CYS A 301 28.48 20.68 9.78
CA CYS A 301 27.71 20.68 8.55
C CYS A 301 27.07 22.06 8.33
N THR A 302 27.29 22.62 7.14
CA THR A 302 26.77 23.93 6.75
C THR A 302 25.28 23.89 6.39
N ASP A 303 24.65 25.05 6.25
CA ASP A 303 23.25 25.18 5.78
C ASP A 303 23.04 24.72 4.34
N GLN A 304 24.12 24.44 3.60
CA GLN A 304 24.11 23.81 2.29
C GLN A 304 24.19 22.27 2.37
N CYS A 305 24.05 21.70 3.57
CA CYS A 305 24.16 20.26 3.83
C CYS A 305 25.47 19.62 3.34
N GLN A 306 26.56 20.39 3.40
CA GLN A 306 27.93 19.95 3.15
C GLN A 306 28.76 20.13 4.41
N TRP A 307 29.61 19.15 4.72
CA TRP A 307 30.57 19.27 5.80
C TRP A 307 31.52 20.43 5.54
N GLY A 308 31.63 21.35 6.51
CA GLY A 308 32.62 22.42 6.47
C GLY A 308 34.05 21.90 6.61
N GLU A 309 35.01 22.83 6.57
CA GLU A 309 36.41 22.52 6.85
C GLU A 309 36.61 22.01 8.28
N TRP A 310 37.62 21.18 8.49
CA TRP A 310 38.02 20.71 9.81
C TRP A 310 38.58 21.85 10.65
N GLY A 311 38.09 22.01 11.88
CA GLY A 311 38.61 22.98 12.85
C GLY A 311 40.04 22.66 13.28
N GLU A 312 40.67 23.57 14.03
CA GLU A 312 42.01 23.35 14.58
C GLU A 312 42.03 22.14 15.53
N CYS A 313 43.18 21.47 15.57
CA CYS A 313 43.36 20.27 16.39
C CYS A 313 43.64 20.65 17.85
N LEU A 314 42.62 20.55 18.71
CA LEU A 314 42.70 20.92 20.12
C LEU A 314 43.02 19.69 20.99
N GLY A 315 43.72 19.87 22.12
CA GLY A 315 43.99 18.78 23.07
C GLY A 315 45.18 17.87 22.74
N GLN A 316 46.18 18.36 22.01
CA GLN A 316 47.39 17.57 21.73
C GLN A 316 48.25 17.40 23.00
N GLY A 317 48.60 16.16 23.35
CA GLY A 317 49.56 15.88 24.43
C GLY A 317 51.02 15.80 23.96
N ALA A 318 51.94 15.74 24.93
CA ALA A 318 53.39 15.88 24.72
C ALA A 318 54.05 14.72 23.96
N CYS A 319 53.36 13.59 23.79
CA CYS A 319 53.85 12.40 23.11
C CYS A 319 52.69 11.60 22.50
N SER A 320 52.95 10.75 21.50
CA SER A 320 51.93 9.85 20.93
C SER A 320 51.73 8.62 21.82
N PRO A 321 50.49 8.12 22.04
CA PRO A 321 50.24 6.98 22.93
C PRO A 321 51.07 5.75 22.54
N GLY A 322 51.76 5.15 23.51
CA GLY A 322 52.64 4.00 23.29
C GLY A 322 54.05 4.34 22.79
N ALA A 323 54.36 5.61 22.48
CA ALA A 323 55.74 6.03 22.24
C ALA A 323 56.60 5.72 23.48
N GLN A 324 57.87 5.37 23.28
CA GLN A 324 58.80 5.05 24.35
C GLN A 324 60.01 5.99 24.31
N GLU A 325 60.48 6.38 25.48
CA GLU A 325 61.71 7.16 25.67
C GLU A 325 62.64 6.39 26.61
N SER A 326 63.92 6.33 26.28
CA SER A 326 64.95 5.62 27.05
C SER A 326 66.03 6.59 27.55
N ALA A 327 66.41 6.48 28.82
CA ALA A 327 67.49 7.24 29.44
C ALA A 327 68.49 6.30 30.15
N PRO A 328 69.79 6.66 30.21
CA PRO A 328 70.80 5.86 30.91
C PRO A 328 70.60 5.90 32.44
N CYS A 329 70.90 4.80 33.12
CA CYS A 329 70.85 4.68 34.59
C CYS A 329 71.82 3.60 35.10
N GLY A 330 72.35 3.70 36.33
CA GLY A 330 73.22 2.66 36.92
C GLY A 330 74.52 2.36 36.16
N MET A 331 75.23 1.30 36.55
CA MET A 331 76.47 0.81 35.90
C MET A 331 76.16 0.23 34.51
N CYS A 332 76.07 1.10 33.48
CA CYS A 332 75.70 0.79 32.09
C CYS A 332 74.24 0.35 31.84
N GLY A 333 73.31 0.59 32.76
CA GLY A 333 71.90 0.24 32.57
C GLY A 333 71.11 1.30 31.77
N SER A 334 69.89 0.93 31.37
CA SER A 334 68.93 1.85 30.77
C SER A 334 67.55 1.71 31.42
N GLN A 335 66.84 2.83 31.56
CA GLN A 335 65.45 2.87 32.01
C GLN A 335 64.60 3.43 30.88
N THR A 336 63.36 2.97 30.79
CA THR A 336 62.39 3.38 29.76
C THR A 336 61.11 3.87 30.40
N ARG A 337 60.48 4.88 29.81
CA ARG A 337 59.09 5.28 30.11
C ARG A 337 58.25 5.26 28.84
N ALA A 338 56.95 5.06 28.99
CA ALA A 338 56.01 4.98 27.88
C ALA A 338 55.00 6.12 27.95
N CYS A 339 54.62 6.65 26.80
CA CYS A 339 53.55 7.62 26.69
C CYS A 339 52.21 6.93 26.94
N THR A 340 51.45 7.43 27.91
CA THR A 340 50.14 6.86 28.29
C THR A 340 49.07 7.16 27.25
N ALA A 341 47.90 6.51 27.36
CA ALA A 341 46.74 6.77 26.50
C ALA A 341 46.20 8.22 26.61
N LYS A 342 46.65 8.99 27.61
CA LYS A 342 46.34 10.41 27.77
C LYS A 342 47.39 11.34 27.13
N CYS A 343 48.34 10.79 26.38
CA CYS A 343 49.45 11.54 25.79
C CYS A 343 50.36 12.26 26.79
N GLU A 344 50.52 11.67 27.98
CA GLU A 344 51.47 12.08 29.02
C GLU A 344 52.48 10.96 29.25
N TRP A 345 53.77 11.30 29.44
CA TRP A 345 54.80 10.31 29.77
C TRP A 345 54.55 9.67 31.13
N SER A 346 54.65 8.34 31.21
CA SER A 346 54.64 7.63 32.49
C SER A 346 55.88 7.95 33.33
N GLU A 347 55.85 7.56 34.60
CA GLU A 347 57.07 7.47 35.41
C GLU A 347 58.11 6.55 34.74
N TRP A 348 59.40 6.81 35.02
CA TRP A 348 60.50 5.99 34.53
C TRP A 348 60.46 4.58 35.15
N GLY A 349 60.64 3.56 34.32
CA GLY A 349 60.76 2.17 34.78
C GLY A 349 62.06 1.92 35.54
N ALA A 350 62.14 0.77 36.23
CA ALA A 350 63.35 0.36 36.92
C ALA A 350 64.53 0.17 35.94
N CYS A 351 65.74 0.49 36.41
CA CYS A 351 66.95 0.39 35.61
C CYS A 351 67.25 -1.07 35.24
N GLN A 352 67.24 -1.40 33.94
CA GLN A 352 67.54 -2.75 33.46
C GLN A 352 69.00 -2.85 33.02
N GLN A 353 69.63 -3.98 33.32
CA GLN A 353 71.01 -4.36 32.97
C GLN A 353 72.14 -3.51 33.62
N GLY A 354 72.17 -3.44 34.96
CA GLY A 354 73.39 -3.00 35.65
C GLY A 354 74.49 -4.07 35.55
N GLY A 355 75.65 -3.72 34.98
CA GLY A 355 76.80 -4.62 34.92
C GLY A 355 77.52 -4.81 36.26
N VAL A 356 78.42 -5.80 36.32
CA VAL A 356 79.06 -6.27 37.57
C VAL A 356 80.30 -5.48 37.99
N CYS A 357 80.78 -4.57 37.14
CA CYS A 357 81.94 -3.73 37.40
C CYS A 357 81.85 -2.38 36.68
N MET A 358 82.55 -1.37 37.21
CA MET A 358 82.69 -0.08 36.53
C MET A 358 83.73 -0.19 35.41
N PRO A 359 83.44 0.30 34.18
CA PRO A 359 84.40 0.31 33.08
C PRO A 359 85.73 0.94 33.52
N GLY A 360 86.83 0.22 33.31
CA GLY A 360 88.19 0.63 33.69
C GLY A 360 88.77 0.00 34.97
N ALA A 361 88.01 -0.78 35.75
CA ALA A 361 88.57 -1.53 36.90
C ALA A 361 89.48 -2.71 36.44
N SER A 362 90.44 -3.17 37.27
CA SER A 362 91.35 -4.30 36.92
C SER A 362 91.54 -5.33 38.05
N GLU A 363 91.76 -6.61 37.71
CA GLU A 363 91.98 -7.74 38.64
C GLU A 363 93.15 -8.64 38.15
N THR A 364 93.98 -9.20 39.07
CA THR A 364 95.18 -10.04 38.75
C THR A 364 95.16 -11.39 39.47
N LYS A 365 95.53 -12.50 38.80
CA LYS A 365 95.65 -13.86 39.39
C LYS A 365 96.86 -14.64 38.83
N GLY A 366 97.42 -15.56 39.61
CA GLY A 366 98.46 -16.50 39.15
C GLY A 366 97.91 -17.57 38.19
N CYS A 367 98.69 -17.97 37.18
CA CYS A 367 98.25 -18.93 36.17
C CYS A 367 99.42 -19.63 35.44
N GLY A 368 99.20 -20.84 34.93
CA GLY A 368 100.18 -21.53 34.08
C GLY A 368 101.27 -22.35 34.77
N ASN A 369 102.27 -22.75 33.96
CA ASN A 369 103.54 -23.34 34.39
C ASN A 369 104.46 -22.24 34.96
N CYS A 370 104.06 -21.69 36.11
CA CYS A 370 104.71 -20.62 36.90
C CYS A 370 104.48 -19.15 36.45
N GLY A 371 103.36 -18.78 35.81
CA GLY A 371 103.06 -17.41 35.35
C GLY A 371 101.95 -16.62 36.10
N SER A 372 101.55 -15.46 35.57
CA SER A 372 100.45 -14.60 36.09
C SER A 372 99.65 -13.88 34.98
N SER A 373 98.37 -13.58 35.22
CA SER A 373 97.41 -12.98 34.26
C SER A 373 96.54 -11.86 34.88
N LEU A 374 96.07 -10.91 34.05
CA LEU A 374 95.35 -9.67 34.36
C LEU A 374 94.06 -9.55 33.51
N ARG A 375 92.95 -9.03 34.05
CA ARG A 375 91.77 -8.60 33.25
C ARG A 375 91.24 -7.22 33.63
N LEU A 376 90.53 -6.58 32.71
CA LEU A 376 89.99 -5.22 32.81
C LEU A 376 88.46 -5.22 32.64
N CYS A 377 87.74 -4.40 33.39
CA CYS A 377 86.32 -4.21 33.17
C CYS A 377 86.12 -3.35 31.92
N THR A 378 85.37 -3.88 30.95
CA THR A 378 85.13 -3.25 29.64
C THR A 378 83.98 -2.23 29.69
N ASP A 379 83.82 -1.45 28.62
CA ASP A 379 82.72 -0.47 28.48
C ASP A 379 81.32 -1.10 28.45
N SER A 380 81.22 -2.43 28.31
CA SER A 380 79.98 -3.20 28.52
C SER A 380 79.67 -3.52 29.99
N CYS A 381 80.42 -2.93 30.94
CA CYS A 381 80.32 -3.20 32.37
C CYS A 381 80.45 -4.71 32.72
N GLN A 382 81.24 -5.44 31.94
CA GLN A 382 81.63 -6.84 32.13
C GLN A 382 83.15 -6.94 32.16
N TRP A 383 83.68 -7.83 33.00
CA TRP A 383 85.11 -8.14 33.01
C TRP A 383 85.53 -8.73 31.66
N SER A 384 86.62 -8.23 31.09
CA SER A 384 87.27 -8.84 29.94
C SER A 384 87.75 -10.25 30.29
N ASP A 385 88.06 -11.03 29.27
CA ASP A 385 88.84 -12.23 29.49
C ASP A 385 90.18 -11.91 30.17
N TRP A 386 90.66 -12.86 30.97
CA TRP A 386 92.00 -12.86 31.53
C TRP A 386 93.04 -12.80 30.42
N SER A 387 94.04 -11.94 30.55
CA SER A 387 95.17 -11.86 29.62
C SER A 387 95.89 -13.20 29.55
N GLY A 388 96.66 -13.45 28.49
CA GLY A 388 97.58 -14.59 28.48
C GLY A 388 98.50 -14.57 29.70
N CYS A 389 98.85 -15.76 30.21
CA CYS A 389 99.81 -15.91 31.28
C CYS A 389 101.21 -15.59 30.77
N ALA A 390 101.86 -14.59 31.35
CA ALA A 390 103.24 -14.28 31.03
C ALA A 390 104.19 -15.16 31.87
N ASN A 391 105.27 -15.66 31.23
CA ASN A 391 106.35 -16.50 31.80
C ASN A 391 106.01 -17.98 32.08
N GLU A 392 105.39 -18.70 31.14
CA GLU A 392 105.10 -20.14 31.28
C GLU A 392 106.17 -21.08 30.66
N GLY A 393 106.43 -22.24 31.30
CA GLY A 393 107.04 -23.43 30.68
C GLY A 393 106.05 -24.23 29.80
N VAL A 394 106.52 -25.20 29.01
CA VAL A 394 105.71 -25.84 27.92
C VAL A 394 104.77 -26.98 28.37
N CYS A 395 104.90 -27.49 29.60
CA CYS A 395 103.95 -28.40 30.24
C CYS A 395 104.20 -28.52 31.76
N SER A 396 103.23 -29.03 32.53
CA SER A 396 103.41 -29.22 33.98
C SER A 396 104.10 -30.55 34.28
N PRO A 397 105.09 -30.61 35.19
CA PRO A 397 105.71 -31.86 35.64
C PRO A 397 104.70 -32.98 35.92
N GLY A 398 104.81 -34.12 35.22
CA GLY A 398 103.92 -35.27 35.37
C GLY A 398 102.61 -35.23 34.57
N SER A 399 102.31 -34.15 33.84
CA SER A 399 101.11 -34.08 32.98
C SER A 399 101.21 -35.07 31.81
N GLN A 400 100.07 -35.61 31.35
CA GLN A 400 99.98 -36.49 30.19
C GLN A 400 99.23 -35.76 29.07
N GLU A 401 99.74 -35.83 27.85
CA GLU A 401 99.08 -35.32 26.65
C GLU A 401 98.54 -36.52 25.87
N SER A 402 97.26 -36.47 25.47
CA SER A 402 96.61 -37.45 24.61
C SER A 402 96.16 -36.72 23.34
N THR A 403 96.41 -37.26 22.15
CA THR A 403 95.92 -36.68 20.90
C THR A 403 95.10 -37.70 20.12
N ALA A 404 94.01 -37.22 19.52
CA ALA A 404 93.11 -38.04 18.73
C ALA A 404 93.77 -38.51 17.43
N CYS A 405 93.52 -39.75 17.08
CA CYS A 405 94.03 -40.38 15.87
C CYS A 405 92.98 -41.35 15.30
N GLY A 406 92.75 -41.27 13.99
CA GLY A 406 91.68 -42.02 13.31
C GLY A 406 90.25 -41.58 13.70
N LYS A 407 89.27 -42.45 13.44
CA LYS A 407 87.86 -42.23 13.81
C LYS A 407 87.66 -42.57 15.29
N CYS A 408 88.02 -41.65 16.19
CA CYS A 408 87.85 -41.75 17.66
C CYS A 408 88.90 -42.52 18.47
N GLY A 409 90.05 -42.88 17.89
CA GLY A 409 91.19 -43.43 18.64
C GLY A 409 92.05 -42.33 19.28
N ASN A 410 92.91 -42.69 20.23
CA ASN A 410 93.84 -41.77 20.91
C ASN A 410 95.25 -42.37 21.06
N GLN A 411 96.29 -41.52 21.10
CA GLN A 411 97.67 -41.84 21.46
C GLN A 411 98.19 -40.86 22.52
N THR A 412 99.05 -41.29 23.46
CA THR A 412 99.49 -40.49 24.64
C THR A 412 101.01 -40.30 24.77
N ARG A 413 101.45 -39.22 25.43
CA ARG A 413 102.83 -38.92 25.90
C ARG A 413 102.84 -38.19 27.26
N THR A 414 103.97 -38.08 27.96
CA THR A 414 104.05 -37.53 29.35
C THR A 414 105.13 -36.46 29.51
N CYS A 415 104.83 -35.41 30.27
CA CYS A 415 105.67 -34.26 30.53
C CYS A 415 106.63 -34.51 31.69
N THR A 416 107.89 -34.15 31.50
CA THR A 416 108.98 -34.29 32.48
C THR A 416 109.05 -33.10 33.43
N ASP A 417 109.76 -33.26 34.55
CA ASP A 417 109.88 -32.25 35.62
C ASP A 417 110.63 -30.97 35.22
N GLN A 418 111.15 -30.90 33.99
CA GLN A 418 111.70 -29.69 33.37
C GLN A 418 110.73 -29.00 32.40
N CYS A 419 109.44 -29.36 32.46
CA CYS A 419 108.38 -28.79 31.63
C CYS A 419 108.54 -29.10 30.12
N LEU A 420 109.03 -30.31 29.75
CA LEU A 420 109.16 -30.80 28.36
C LEU A 420 108.54 -32.21 28.15
N TRP A 421 107.86 -32.44 27.02
CA TRP A 421 107.12 -33.68 26.67
C TRP A 421 107.98 -34.84 26.12
N SER A 422 107.60 -36.10 26.39
CA SER A 422 108.17 -37.32 25.80
C SER A 422 107.68 -37.63 24.36
N GLN A 423 108.05 -38.78 23.76
CA GLN A 423 107.52 -39.21 22.44
C GLN A 423 106.13 -39.88 22.56
N TRP A 424 105.32 -39.81 21.48
CA TRP A 424 103.95 -40.35 21.40
C TRP A 424 103.88 -41.89 21.21
N GLY A 425 102.90 -42.56 21.84
CA GLY A 425 102.57 -43.98 21.63
C GLY A 425 101.74 -44.28 20.36
N SER A 426 101.33 -45.54 20.14
CA SER A 426 100.49 -45.96 19.00
C SER A 426 98.98 -45.78 19.23
N CYS A 427 98.20 -45.67 18.15
CA CYS A 427 96.77 -45.31 18.17
C CYS A 427 95.81 -46.49 18.37
N GLU A 428 94.93 -46.44 19.38
CA GLU A 428 93.93 -47.48 19.69
C GLU A 428 92.49 -46.91 19.78
N GLY A 429 91.46 -47.68 19.36
CA GLY A 429 90.02 -47.40 19.63
C GLY A 429 89.18 -46.69 18.55
N GLN A 430 89.00 -47.26 17.35
CA GLN A 430 88.25 -46.59 16.25
C GLN A 430 86.76 -46.99 16.14
N GLY A 431 85.84 -46.04 15.90
CA GLY A 431 84.38 -46.17 15.73
C GLY A 431 83.82 -45.84 14.33
N ILE A 432 82.49 -45.93 14.15
CA ILE A 432 81.81 -45.96 12.83
C ILE A 432 81.25 -44.62 12.31
N CYS A 433 80.93 -43.65 13.18
CA CYS A 433 80.49 -42.28 12.79
C CYS A 433 81.34 -41.21 13.51
N VAL A 434 81.30 -39.96 13.01
CA VAL A 434 82.02 -38.84 13.63
C VAL A 434 81.13 -38.18 14.69
N PRO A 435 81.59 -38.00 15.94
CA PRO A 435 80.81 -37.33 16.98
C PRO A 435 80.24 -35.99 16.52
N SER A 436 79.00 -35.70 16.89
CA SER A 436 78.20 -34.52 16.50
C SER A 436 77.65 -34.49 15.07
N GLU A 437 77.93 -35.49 14.24
CA GLU A 437 77.22 -35.68 12.95
C GLU A 437 75.73 -35.98 13.23
N THR A 438 74.79 -35.41 12.46
CA THR A 438 73.33 -35.61 12.68
C THR A 438 72.65 -36.05 11.40
N GLU A 439 71.85 -37.12 11.49
CA GLU A 439 70.99 -37.63 10.41
C GLU A 439 69.51 -37.31 10.71
N TYR A 440 68.71 -37.02 9.68
CA TYR A 440 67.29 -36.64 9.79
C TYR A 440 66.39 -37.56 8.97
N THR A 441 65.20 -37.87 9.48
CA THR A 441 64.12 -38.52 8.72
C THR A 441 62.78 -37.83 8.96
N ASP A 442 61.88 -37.91 7.98
CA ASP A 442 60.54 -37.34 8.06
C ASP A 442 59.68 -38.08 9.12
N CYS A 443 58.83 -37.36 9.84
CA CYS A 443 57.91 -37.92 10.81
C CYS A 443 56.73 -36.99 11.16
N GLY A 444 55.61 -37.55 11.64
CA GLY A 444 54.46 -36.75 12.11
C GLY A 444 53.75 -35.94 11.02
N LYS A 445 53.18 -34.79 11.39
CA LYS A 445 52.49 -33.84 10.50
C LYS A 445 53.50 -32.91 9.80
N CYS A 446 54.21 -33.43 8.80
CA CYS A 446 55.29 -32.72 8.08
C CYS A 446 56.53 -32.35 8.94
N GLY A 447 56.70 -32.97 10.11
CA GLY A 447 57.86 -32.75 10.97
C GLY A 447 59.10 -33.56 10.55
N LYS A 448 60.24 -33.26 11.16
CA LYS A 448 61.47 -34.05 11.05
C LYS A 448 61.97 -34.44 12.43
N LYS A 449 62.51 -35.64 12.55
CA LYS A 449 63.27 -36.06 13.74
C LYS A 449 64.71 -36.34 13.34
N GLY A 450 65.64 -35.91 14.19
CA GLY A 450 67.07 -36.13 14.02
C GLY A 450 67.64 -37.04 15.09
N HIS A 451 68.76 -37.69 14.81
CA HIS A 451 69.62 -38.29 15.82
C HIS A 451 71.08 -37.97 15.54
N THR A 452 71.83 -37.72 16.61
CA THR A 452 73.20 -37.23 16.55
C THR A 452 74.16 -38.35 16.97
N CYS A 453 75.24 -38.53 16.21
CA CYS A 453 76.34 -39.42 16.53
C CYS A 453 76.97 -38.97 17.86
N THR A 454 76.96 -39.87 18.83
CA THR A 454 77.45 -39.61 20.18
C THR A 454 78.98 -39.60 20.21
N ASP A 455 79.56 -39.11 21.31
CA ASP A 455 81.01 -39.10 21.53
C ASP A 455 81.63 -40.50 21.64
N GLN A 456 80.80 -41.56 21.65
CA GLN A 456 81.21 -42.96 21.53
C GLN A 456 81.22 -43.46 20.08
N CYS A 457 81.02 -42.56 19.12
CA CYS A 457 81.15 -42.83 17.68
C CYS A 457 80.18 -43.90 17.18
N ALA A 458 78.99 -43.87 17.80
CA ALA A 458 77.77 -44.59 17.46
C ALA A 458 76.58 -43.61 17.45
N TRP A 459 75.64 -43.82 16.54
CA TRP A 459 74.45 -43.01 16.42
C TRP A 459 73.58 -43.04 17.69
N GLY A 460 73.17 -41.87 18.17
CA GLY A 460 72.26 -41.74 19.31
C GLY A 460 70.82 -42.17 18.98
N ILE A 461 69.93 -42.06 19.96
CA ILE A 461 68.50 -42.36 19.81
C ILE A 461 67.82 -41.21 19.04
N TRP A 462 66.85 -41.52 18.18
CA TRP A 462 66.01 -40.53 17.50
C TRP A 462 65.29 -39.61 18.50
N GLY A 463 65.45 -38.31 18.32
CA GLY A 463 64.71 -37.28 19.06
C GLY A 463 63.21 -37.26 18.71
N PRO A 464 62.40 -36.51 19.47
CA PRO A 464 60.99 -36.29 19.13
C PRO A 464 60.86 -35.53 17.79
N CYS A 465 59.72 -35.68 17.11
CA CYS A 465 59.42 -34.92 15.90
C CYS A 465 59.38 -33.42 16.22
N GLN A 466 60.18 -32.65 15.49
CA GLN A 466 60.17 -31.19 15.54
C GLN A 466 59.51 -30.65 14.28
N ASP A 467 58.98 -29.43 14.36
CA ASP A 467 58.29 -28.73 13.26
C ASP A 467 57.00 -29.41 12.75
N GLU A 468 56.23 -30.06 13.62
CA GLU A 468 54.90 -30.57 13.25
C GLU A 468 53.92 -29.43 12.95
N GLY A 469 53.25 -29.50 11.80
CA GLY A 469 52.18 -28.58 11.45
C GLY A 469 50.86 -28.88 12.15
N VAL A 470 49.93 -27.92 12.11
CA VAL A 470 48.66 -27.95 12.87
C VAL A 470 47.67 -29.00 12.34
N CYS A 471 47.83 -29.48 11.11
CA CYS A 471 46.98 -30.47 10.45
C CYS A 471 47.79 -31.37 9.51
N SER A 472 47.25 -32.52 9.14
CA SER A 472 47.87 -33.46 8.18
C SER A 472 47.42 -33.09 6.76
N PRO A 473 48.28 -33.17 5.72
CA PRO A 473 47.90 -32.78 4.37
C PRO A 473 46.68 -33.57 3.89
N GLY A 474 45.65 -32.88 3.40
CA GLY A 474 44.38 -33.48 2.99
C GLY A 474 43.30 -33.53 4.09
N ASP A 475 43.62 -33.23 5.36
CA ASP A 475 42.61 -33.05 6.41
C ASP A 475 41.64 -31.94 5.99
N LYS A 476 40.35 -32.09 6.31
CA LYS A 476 39.30 -31.10 6.03
C LYS A 476 38.72 -30.56 7.32
N GLN A 477 38.45 -29.26 7.35
CA GLN A 477 37.76 -28.60 8.45
C GLN A 477 36.56 -27.85 7.88
N THR A 478 35.41 -28.00 8.53
CA THR A 478 34.16 -27.32 8.17
C THR A 478 33.72 -26.46 9.35
N GLU A 479 33.20 -25.26 9.07
CA GLU A 479 32.57 -24.41 10.08
C GLU A 479 31.30 -23.75 9.54
N ALA A 480 30.42 -23.34 10.46
CA ALA A 480 29.21 -22.59 10.13
C ALA A 480 29.55 -21.17 9.67
N CYS A 481 28.82 -20.65 8.68
CA CYS A 481 28.96 -19.29 8.18
C CYS A 481 27.62 -18.77 7.63
N GLY A 482 27.48 -17.45 7.54
CA GLY A 482 26.28 -16.83 6.96
C GLY A 482 24.97 -17.23 7.65
N LYS A 483 23.90 -17.36 6.86
CA LYS A 483 22.58 -17.80 7.31
C LYS A 483 22.45 -19.32 7.17
N CYS A 484 22.88 -20.08 8.17
CA CYS A 484 22.91 -21.56 8.16
C CYS A 484 23.81 -22.20 7.09
N GLY A 485 24.70 -21.44 6.46
CA GLY A 485 25.66 -21.98 5.51
C GLY A 485 26.83 -22.68 6.19
N THR A 486 27.62 -23.40 5.39
CA THR A 486 28.89 -23.97 5.81
C THR A 486 29.99 -23.61 4.83
N ARG A 487 31.22 -23.46 5.34
CA ARG A 487 32.43 -23.30 4.53
C ARG A 487 33.46 -24.33 4.95
N GLU A 488 34.26 -24.77 3.98
CA GLU A 488 35.28 -25.80 4.15
C GLU A 488 36.67 -25.20 3.87
N ARG A 489 37.69 -25.69 4.57
CA ARG A 489 39.10 -25.52 4.21
C ARG A 489 39.84 -26.85 4.30
N THR A 490 40.89 -26.99 3.50
CA THR A 490 41.69 -28.23 3.44
C THR A 490 43.11 -27.94 3.89
N CYS A 491 43.71 -28.88 4.62
CA CYS A 491 45.09 -28.79 5.03
C CYS A 491 46.02 -28.99 3.84
N THR A 492 46.93 -28.04 3.66
CA THR A 492 47.88 -28.03 2.54
C THR A 492 49.03 -29.00 2.75
N ALA A 493 49.83 -29.24 1.70
CA ALA A 493 51.04 -30.07 1.78
C ALA A 493 52.11 -29.53 2.75
N GLN A 494 51.99 -28.27 3.17
CA GLN A 494 52.83 -27.60 4.16
C GLN A 494 52.29 -27.75 5.59
N CYS A 495 51.32 -28.64 5.81
CA CYS A 495 50.69 -28.91 7.11
C CYS A 495 50.09 -27.67 7.81
N GLY A 496 49.66 -26.70 7.00
CA GLY A 496 48.86 -25.54 7.41
C GLY A 496 47.51 -25.51 6.69
N TRP A 497 46.47 -25.02 7.35
CA TRP A 497 45.14 -24.87 6.75
C TRP A 497 45.14 -23.87 5.60
N SER A 498 44.48 -24.20 4.49
CA SER A 498 44.19 -23.23 3.42
C SER A 498 43.30 -22.09 3.94
N ALA A 499 43.15 -21.03 3.13
CA ALA A 499 42.07 -20.09 3.33
C ALA A 499 40.71 -20.81 3.31
N TRP A 500 39.74 -20.29 4.07
CA TRP A 500 38.35 -20.76 4.02
C TRP A 500 37.77 -20.56 2.63
N GLY A 501 37.07 -21.57 2.11
CA GLY A 501 36.24 -21.42 0.92
C GLY A 501 35.07 -20.44 1.13
N ALA A 502 34.37 -20.11 0.05
CA ALA A 502 33.15 -19.33 0.12
C ALA A 502 32.09 -20.05 0.97
N CYS A 503 31.20 -19.29 1.63
CA CYS A 503 30.08 -19.87 2.34
C CYS A 503 29.08 -20.48 1.34
N THR A 504 28.69 -21.72 1.54
CA THR A 504 27.74 -22.44 0.67
C THR A 504 26.56 -22.95 1.51
N GLY A 505 25.37 -23.01 0.90
CA GLY A 505 24.15 -23.42 1.61
C GLY A 505 23.53 -22.34 2.51
N GLU A 506 23.76 -21.06 2.22
CA GLU A 506 23.08 -19.98 2.94
C GLU A 506 21.58 -19.95 2.63
N GLY A 507 20.75 -19.87 3.66
CA GLY A 507 19.31 -19.65 3.55
C GLY A 507 18.93 -18.17 3.50
N VAL A 508 17.63 -17.90 3.28
CA VAL A 508 17.10 -16.55 3.04
C VAL A 508 16.95 -15.72 4.33
N CYS A 509 16.88 -16.37 5.49
CA CYS A 509 16.68 -15.74 6.80
C CYS A 509 17.56 -16.38 7.88
N SER A 510 17.80 -15.70 9.01
CA SER A 510 18.52 -16.27 10.15
C SER A 510 17.58 -17.06 11.06
N PRO A 511 17.99 -18.17 11.71
CA PRO A 511 17.10 -18.95 12.58
C PRO A 511 16.46 -18.10 13.66
N ASN A 512 15.17 -18.30 13.92
CA ASN A 512 14.34 -17.52 14.84
C ASN A 512 14.15 -16.05 14.46
N GLN A 513 14.64 -15.60 13.30
CA GLN A 513 14.26 -14.30 12.77
C GLN A 513 12.75 -14.28 12.58
N LYS A 514 12.10 -13.20 13.03
CA LYS A 514 10.65 -13.02 12.93
C LYS A 514 10.34 -12.06 11.78
N GLU A 515 9.41 -12.47 10.91
CA GLU A 515 8.84 -11.60 9.88
C GLU A 515 7.36 -11.38 10.18
N THR A 516 6.97 -10.11 10.20
CA THR A 516 5.58 -9.68 10.43
C THR A 516 5.05 -9.08 9.13
N ALA A 517 3.86 -9.51 8.71
CA ALA A 517 3.15 -8.97 7.56
C ALA A 517 1.72 -8.58 7.95
N ALA A 518 1.16 -7.57 7.27
CA ALA A 518 -0.23 -7.19 7.43
C ALA A 518 -1.17 -8.27 6.87
N CYS A 519 -2.37 -8.38 7.47
CA CYS A 519 -3.45 -9.25 7.00
C CYS A 519 -4.82 -8.72 7.46
N GLY A 520 -5.88 -9.09 6.71
CA GLY A 520 -7.24 -8.64 7.01
C GLY A 520 -7.38 -7.12 6.93
N ASN A 521 -8.27 -6.55 7.75
CA ASN A 521 -8.45 -5.10 7.85
C ASN A 521 -7.22 -4.44 8.49
N CYS A 522 -6.75 -4.99 9.61
CA CYS A 522 -5.72 -4.40 10.48
C CYS A 522 -4.89 -5.40 11.26
N GLY A 523 -5.12 -6.68 11.01
CA GLY A 523 -4.42 -7.72 11.71
C GLY A 523 -2.98 -7.82 11.24
N THR A 524 -2.17 -8.49 12.04
CA THR A 524 -0.83 -8.90 11.67
C THR A 524 -0.72 -10.41 11.78
N LYS A 525 0.02 -11.00 10.85
CA LYS A 525 0.45 -12.39 10.90
C LYS A 525 1.96 -12.43 10.95
N THR A 526 2.48 -13.42 11.65
CA THR A 526 3.93 -13.54 11.86
C THR A 526 4.39 -14.90 11.40
N ARG A 527 5.61 -15.00 10.88
CA ARG A 527 6.28 -16.27 10.65
C ARG A 527 7.69 -16.23 11.21
N LEU A 528 8.17 -17.39 11.62
CA LEU A 528 9.52 -17.57 12.13
C LEU A 528 10.37 -18.24 11.05
N CYS A 529 11.62 -17.81 10.97
CA CYS A 529 12.63 -18.52 10.21
C CYS A 529 13.02 -19.79 10.99
N LEU A 530 12.91 -20.93 10.34
CA LEU A 530 13.26 -22.23 10.91
C LEU A 530 14.78 -22.42 10.97
N ASP A 531 15.23 -23.44 11.69
CA ASP A 531 16.66 -23.77 11.86
C ASP A 531 17.38 -24.13 10.55
N GLN A 532 16.62 -24.37 9.47
CA GLN A 532 17.13 -24.55 8.11
C GLN A 532 17.25 -23.23 7.32
N CYS A 533 17.12 -22.09 7.99
CA CYS A 533 17.17 -20.76 7.39
C CYS A 533 16.14 -20.52 6.27
N THR A 534 14.98 -21.18 6.39
CA THR A 534 13.80 -21.01 5.54
C THR A 534 12.64 -20.48 6.36
N TRP A 535 11.82 -19.61 5.78
CA TRP A 535 10.61 -19.10 6.43
C TRP A 535 9.58 -20.21 6.63
N GLY A 536 9.11 -20.39 7.86
CA GLY A 536 7.94 -21.22 8.16
C GLY A 536 6.64 -20.61 7.64
N PRO A 537 5.49 -21.29 7.80
CA PRO A 537 4.20 -20.73 7.47
C PRO A 537 3.87 -19.52 8.37
N TYR A 538 3.08 -18.59 7.85
CA TYR A 538 2.50 -17.53 8.68
C TYR A 538 1.49 -18.10 9.67
N THR A 539 1.42 -17.51 10.86
CA THR A 539 0.32 -17.71 11.80
C THR A 539 -1.00 -17.22 11.21
N SER A 540 -2.12 -17.59 11.83
CA SER A 540 -3.40 -16.93 11.59
C SER A 540 -3.31 -15.43 11.87
N CYS A 541 -4.19 -14.66 11.23
CA CYS A 541 -4.24 -13.22 11.39
C CYS A 541 -4.73 -12.87 12.81
N ALA A 542 -3.97 -12.05 13.54
CA ALA A 542 -4.32 -11.62 14.89
C ALA A 542 -4.46 -10.10 14.92
N GLY A 543 -5.41 -9.59 15.73
CA GLY A 543 -5.67 -8.15 15.84
C GLY A 543 -6.52 -7.57 14.71
N GLU A 544 -7.41 -8.38 14.11
CA GLU A 544 -8.38 -7.87 13.15
C GLU A 544 -9.39 -6.95 13.85
N GLY A 545 -9.64 -5.78 13.25
CA GLY A 545 -10.70 -4.87 13.66
C GLY A 545 -11.99 -5.06 12.86
N VAL A 546 -13.09 -4.56 13.42
CA VAL A 546 -14.45 -4.68 12.84
C VAL A 546 -14.62 -3.92 11.52
N CYS A 547 -13.67 -3.05 11.17
CA CYS A 547 -13.69 -2.23 9.97
C CYS A 547 -12.27 -1.95 9.45
N ALA A 548 -12.15 -1.54 8.19
CA ALA A 548 -10.88 -1.12 7.58
C ALA A 548 -10.64 0.39 7.81
N PRO A 549 -9.42 0.84 8.14
CA PRO A 549 -9.15 2.24 8.43
C PRO A 549 -9.59 3.17 7.30
N GLY A 550 -10.30 4.25 7.63
CA GLY A 550 -10.82 5.20 6.67
C GLY A 550 -12.17 4.85 6.05
N THR A 551 -12.71 3.63 6.24
CA THR A 551 -14.11 3.36 5.87
C THR A 551 -15.03 4.20 6.72
N THR A 552 -16.12 4.72 6.15
CA THR A 552 -17.15 5.45 6.87
C THR A 552 -18.43 4.63 6.94
N GLN A 553 -19.19 4.80 8.01
CA GLN A 553 -20.56 4.29 8.08
C GLN A 553 -21.46 5.29 8.80
N PRO A 554 -22.77 5.28 8.51
CA PRO A 554 -23.72 6.05 9.29
C PRO A 554 -23.73 5.57 10.74
N CYS A 555 -23.84 6.52 11.67
CA CYS A 555 -24.02 6.28 13.09
C CYS A 555 -25.02 7.29 13.66
N ASN A 556 -25.87 6.85 14.58
CA ASN A 556 -27.00 7.64 15.08
C ASN A 556 -27.85 8.23 13.92
N ASN A 557 -28.84 9.07 14.24
CA ASN A 557 -29.56 9.78 13.20
C ASN A 557 -28.67 10.90 12.65
N CYS A 558 -28.08 10.69 11.46
CA CYS A 558 -27.32 11.66 10.64
C CYS A 558 -25.84 11.90 11.00
N GLY A 559 -25.24 11.10 11.87
CA GLY A 559 -23.80 11.16 12.09
C GLY A 559 -23.02 10.22 11.16
N THR A 560 -21.75 10.52 10.93
CA THR A 560 -20.82 9.60 10.28
C THR A 560 -19.72 9.23 11.26
N GLN A 561 -19.45 7.93 11.41
CA GLN A 561 -18.27 7.47 12.12
C GLN A 561 -17.28 6.91 11.11
N THR A 562 -16.01 7.24 11.32
CA THR A 562 -14.92 6.79 10.47
C THR A 562 -14.16 5.71 11.22
N CYS A 563 -13.85 4.63 10.52
CA CYS A 563 -13.02 3.59 11.09
C CYS A 563 -11.61 4.14 11.33
N THR A 564 -11.18 4.08 12.59
CA THR A 564 -9.89 4.61 13.01
C THR A 564 -8.73 3.71 12.56
N ALA A 565 -7.50 4.19 12.69
CA ALA A 565 -6.30 3.36 12.49
C ALA A 565 -6.19 2.17 13.48
N ALA A 566 -6.96 2.21 14.58
CA ALA A 566 -7.11 1.08 15.52
C ALA A 566 -8.27 0.14 15.16
N CYS A 567 -8.97 0.42 14.05
CA CYS A 567 -9.90 -0.51 13.41
C CYS A 567 -11.15 -0.82 14.24
N GLY A 568 -11.46 0.13 15.12
CA GLY A 568 -12.77 0.38 15.64
C GLY A 568 -13.34 1.66 15.03
N TRP A 569 -14.66 1.74 15.01
CA TRP A 569 -15.39 2.95 14.65
C TRP A 569 -15.09 4.08 15.63
N SER A 570 -14.84 5.28 15.12
CA SER A 570 -14.70 6.48 15.93
C SER A 570 -16.00 6.81 16.67
N SER A 571 -15.95 7.76 17.60
CA SER A 571 -17.16 8.44 18.04
C SER A 571 -17.90 9.05 16.84
N CYS A 572 -19.22 9.07 16.93
CA CYS A 572 -20.09 9.54 15.87
C CYS A 572 -19.92 11.05 15.68
N ALA A 573 -19.46 11.49 14.50
CA ALA A 573 -19.41 12.91 14.16
C ALA A 573 -20.81 13.32 13.70
N LEU A 574 -21.53 14.06 14.55
CA LEU A 574 -22.85 14.61 14.23
C LEU A 574 -22.69 15.73 13.18
N GLY A 575 -23.68 15.85 12.28
CA GLY A 575 -23.73 16.89 11.26
C GLY A 575 -23.67 18.31 11.84
N LYS A 576 -23.36 19.27 10.97
CA LYS A 576 -23.11 20.68 11.31
C LYS A 576 -24.37 21.30 11.94
N MET A 577 -24.32 21.67 13.22
CA MET A 577 -25.31 22.56 13.86
C MET A 577 -25.32 23.89 13.12
N ASP A 578 -26.50 24.48 12.89
CA ASP A 578 -26.59 25.80 12.27
C ASP A 578 -26.16 26.92 13.24
N GLY A 579 -26.24 28.17 12.79
CA GLY A 579 -25.81 29.33 13.59
C GLY A 579 -26.84 29.83 14.62
N TYR A 580 -28.00 29.19 14.74
CA TYR A 580 -29.11 29.63 15.58
C TYR A 580 -29.19 28.92 16.92
N GLU A 581 -28.40 27.88 17.11
CA GLU A 581 -28.31 27.11 18.35
C GLU A 581 -27.60 27.87 19.49
N GLU A 582 -28.00 27.68 20.76
CA GLU A 582 -29.07 26.79 21.26
C GLU A 582 -30.46 27.46 21.20
N ASN A 583 -31.45 26.89 20.49
CA ASN A 583 -32.82 27.43 20.41
C ASN A 583 -33.94 26.41 20.76
N ASP A 584 -33.62 25.40 21.57
CA ASP A 584 -34.49 24.26 21.93
C ASP A 584 -35.73 24.55 22.80
N SER A 585 -35.91 25.79 23.25
CA SER A 585 -37.02 26.16 24.15
C SER A 585 -37.53 27.57 23.89
N GLU A 586 -38.78 27.84 24.25
CA GLU A 586 -39.38 29.18 24.10
C GLU A 586 -38.50 30.27 24.75
N GLY A 587 -37.88 29.96 25.90
CA GLY A 587 -36.99 30.87 26.63
C GLY A 587 -35.64 31.10 25.95
N GLN A 588 -35.19 30.16 25.12
CA GLN A 588 -33.97 30.22 24.30
C GLN A 588 -34.25 30.59 22.84
N SER A 589 -35.49 30.95 22.51
CA SER A 589 -35.89 31.28 21.14
C SER A 589 -34.97 32.31 20.47
N TYR A 590 -34.51 31.99 19.26
CA TYR A 590 -33.71 32.91 18.47
C TYR A 590 -34.55 34.10 18.02
N THR A 591 -34.05 35.31 18.25
CA THR A 591 -34.79 36.54 17.94
C THR A 591 -34.50 36.96 16.50
N LEU A 592 -35.50 36.82 15.63
CA LEU A 592 -35.43 37.35 14.28
C LEU A 592 -35.54 38.88 14.29
N PRO A 593 -34.96 39.57 13.30
CA PRO A 593 -35.23 40.99 13.10
C PRO A 593 -36.75 41.23 13.02
N GLY A 594 -37.24 42.27 13.70
CA GLY A 594 -38.66 42.61 13.65
C GLY A 594 -39.10 43.02 12.24
N ILE A 595 -40.38 42.86 11.96
CA ILE A 595 -41.03 43.31 10.72
C ILE A 595 -42.15 44.29 11.04
N THR A 596 -42.51 45.08 10.05
CA THR A 596 -43.64 46.02 10.05
C THR A 596 -44.73 45.53 9.11
N ASP A 597 -45.92 46.10 9.22
CA ASP A 597 -47.04 45.92 8.30
C ASP A 597 -46.85 46.59 6.92
N ALA A 598 -45.64 47.07 6.63
CA ALA A 598 -45.31 47.58 5.32
C ALA A 598 -45.23 46.43 4.31
N ALA A 599 -45.98 46.54 3.21
CA ALA A 599 -45.99 45.54 2.16
C ALA A 599 -44.57 45.18 1.68
N GLY A 600 -44.20 43.91 1.82
CA GLY A 600 -42.90 43.38 1.41
C GLY A 600 -41.86 43.26 2.53
N ASP A 601 -42.17 43.69 3.75
CA ASP A 601 -41.31 43.45 4.91
C ASP A 601 -41.39 41.98 5.32
N THR A 602 -40.31 41.23 5.08
CA THR A 602 -40.27 39.78 5.27
C THR A 602 -38.93 39.35 5.87
N GLN A 603 -38.97 38.33 6.71
CA GLN A 603 -37.77 37.66 7.21
C GLN A 603 -37.74 36.22 6.73
N THR A 604 -36.56 35.79 6.28
CA THR A 604 -36.34 34.41 5.83
C THR A 604 -35.09 33.86 6.51
N VAL A 605 -35.21 32.66 7.06
CA VAL A 605 -34.13 31.93 7.74
C VAL A 605 -34.01 30.55 7.13
N ALA A 606 -32.79 30.16 6.79
CA ALA A 606 -32.43 28.79 6.46
C ALA A 606 -31.75 28.18 7.69
N ALA A 607 -32.39 27.18 8.29
CA ALA A 607 -31.97 26.54 9.54
C ALA A 607 -32.06 25.02 9.40
N SER A 608 -31.50 24.28 10.34
CA SER A 608 -31.45 22.83 10.35
C SER A 608 -31.74 22.30 11.74
N ILE A 609 -32.64 21.32 11.83
CA ILE A 609 -32.87 20.61 13.10
C ILE A 609 -31.71 19.65 13.36
N ASN A 610 -31.05 19.76 14.51
CA ASN A 610 -29.96 18.86 14.90
C ASN A 610 -30.47 17.47 15.32
N PRO A 611 -29.58 16.50 15.62
CA PRO A 611 -30.03 15.17 16.00
C PRO A 611 -30.05 14.98 17.53
N ALA A 612 -31.20 15.28 18.17
CA ALA A 612 -31.77 14.51 19.29
C ALA A 612 -33.15 15.03 19.76
N TYR A 613 -34.20 14.98 18.92
CA TYR A 613 -35.53 15.50 19.32
C TYR A 613 -35.48 16.96 19.82
N ASP A 614 -34.58 17.73 19.24
CA ASP A 614 -34.58 19.18 19.36
C ASP A 614 -35.75 19.75 18.58
N GLN A 615 -36.11 20.95 18.98
CA GLN A 615 -37.25 21.69 18.47
C GLN A 615 -36.81 23.14 18.38
N ASP A 616 -36.87 23.70 17.19
CA ASP A 616 -36.28 25.00 17.00
C ASP A 616 -37.33 26.05 17.38
N TRP A 617 -36.94 26.97 18.26
CA TRP A 617 -37.77 28.11 18.63
C TRP A 617 -37.24 29.40 18.04
N PHE A 618 -38.11 30.13 17.35
CA PHE A 618 -37.86 31.49 16.89
C PHE A 618 -38.87 32.44 17.53
N LYS A 619 -38.47 33.69 17.70
CA LYS A 619 -39.41 34.77 18.00
C LYS A 619 -39.16 35.96 17.10
N ILE A 620 -40.24 36.63 16.73
CA ILE A 620 -40.20 37.82 15.89
C ILE A 620 -41.25 38.81 16.36
N HIS A 621 -40.86 40.08 16.47
CA HIS A 621 -41.78 41.16 16.78
C HIS A 621 -42.36 41.72 15.48
N ILE A 622 -43.67 41.91 15.45
CA ILE A 622 -44.41 42.45 14.32
C ILE A 622 -45.04 43.76 14.79
N SER A 623 -44.66 44.87 14.18
CA SER A 623 -45.13 46.21 14.53
C SER A 623 -46.19 46.70 13.53
N ASP A 624 -47.36 47.05 14.04
CA ASP A 624 -48.42 47.73 13.31
C ASP A 624 -48.12 49.23 13.26
N THR A 625 -47.63 49.70 12.11
CA THR A 625 -47.27 51.10 11.91
C THR A 625 -48.34 51.89 11.17
N SER A 626 -49.22 51.23 10.41
CA SER A 626 -50.29 51.88 9.66
C SER A 626 -51.57 52.08 10.47
N LEU A 627 -51.70 51.45 11.64
CA LEU A 627 -52.93 51.40 12.44
C LEU A 627 -54.08 50.77 11.65
N HIS A 628 -53.75 49.81 10.80
CA HIS A 628 -54.67 48.97 10.07
C HIS A 628 -54.44 47.52 10.47
N SER A 629 -55.49 46.71 10.36
CA SER A 629 -55.39 45.29 10.67
C SER A 629 -54.31 44.63 9.80
N ILE A 630 -53.35 43.99 10.46
CA ILE A 630 -52.25 43.23 9.86
C ILE A 630 -52.70 41.77 9.62
N ASP A 631 -52.19 41.09 8.58
CA ASP A 631 -52.48 39.66 8.33
C ASP A 631 -51.18 38.83 8.26
N PRO A 632 -50.45 38.73 9.39
CA PRO A 632 -49.14 38.13 9.38
C PRO A 632 -49.22 36.63 9.15
N LYS A 633 -48.20 36.10 8.48
CA LYS A 633 -48.15 34.74 7.99
C LYS A 633 -46.77 34.14 8.17
N VAL A 634 -46.74 32.90 8.65
CA VAL A 634 -45.52 32.10 8.80
C VAL A 634 -45.55 30.97 7.79
N THR A 635 -44.55 30.90 6.91
CA THR A 635 -44.40 29.85 5.91
C THR A 635 -43.18 29.00 6.25
N LEU A 636 -43.37 27.69 6.32
CA LEU A 636 -42.29 26.72 6.50
C LEU A 636 -42.15 25.90 5.21
N THR A 637 -40.93 25.82 4.69
CA THR A 637 -40.56 24.97 3.55
C THR A 637 -39.61 23.88 4.02
N VAL A 638 -40.00 22.62 3.85
CA VAL A 638 -39.23 21.45 4.26
C VAL A 638 -38.92 20.54 3.06
N PRO A 639 -37.81 19.79 3.08
CA PRO A 639 -37.44 18.90 1.97
C PRO A 639 -38.47 17.79 1.74
N ALA A 640 -38.52 17.30 0.50
CA ALA A 640 -39.43 16.23 0.11
C ALA A 640 -39.20 14.96 0.95
N GLY A 641 -40.29 14.35 1.41
CA GLY A 641 -40.24 13.14 2.26
C GLY A 641 -40.13 13.42 3.77
N GLN A 642 -39.98 14.68 4.19
CA GLN A 642 -39.98 15.06 5.60
C GLN A 642 -41.30 15.70 6.03
N THR A 643 -41.64 15.56 7.32
CA THR A 643 -42.80 16.23 7.92
C THR A 643 -42.41 16.88 9.25
N TYR A 644 -42.71 18.17 9.38
CA TYR A 644 -42.45 18.96 10.58
C TYR A 644 -43.76 19.51 11.13
N LYS A 645 -43.91 19.59 12.45
CA LYS A 645 -45.00 20.27 13.12
C LYS A 645 -44.58 21.71 13.36
N LEU A 646 -45.22 22.64 12.65
CA LEU A 646 -45.08 24.08 12.83
C LEU A 646 -46.15 24.55 13.82
N CYS A 647 -45.76 25.15 14.93
CA CYS A 647 -46.64 25.77 15.90
C CYS A 647 -46.31 27.26 16.03
N VAL A 648 -47.32 28.13 15.96
CA VAL A 648 -47.17 29.59 16.08
C VAL A 648 -48.04 30.08 17.22
N THR A 649 -47.46 30.86 18.14
CA THR A 649 -48.18 31.54 19.21
C THR A 649 -47.91 33.04 19.14
N TYR A 650 -48.94 33.86 18.98
CA TYR A 650 -48.83 35.32 18.89
C TYR A 650 -49.32 35.97 20.18
N LYS A 651 -48.51 36.87 20.76
CA LYS A 651 -48.82 37.60 21.98
C LYS A 651 -48.85 39.10 21.68
N CYS A 652 -50.00 39.74 21.88
CA CYS A 652 -50.21 41.17 21.65
C CYS A 652 -49.47 42.03 22.68
N ASP A 653 -48.95 43.19 22.28
CA ASP A 653 -48.19 44.10 23.16
C ASP A 653 -49.08 44.80 24.20
N LYS A 654 -50.28 45.24 23.79
CA LYS A 654 -51.20 46.02 24.64
C LYS A 654 -52.17 45.17 25.46
N GLY A 655 -51.91 43.87 25.57
CA GLY A 655 -52.86 42.91 26.12
C GLY A 655 -53.99 42.57 25.14
N GLY A 656 -54.59 41.40 25.29
CA GLY A 656 -55.53 40.85 24.32
C GLY A 656 -55.53 39.33 24.37
N ASN A 657 -56.34 38.70 23.50
CA ASN A 657 -56.32 37.25 23.37
C ASN A 657 -55.12 36.82 22.55
N SER A 658 -54.30 35.91 23.06
CA SER A 658 -53.22 35.30 22.29
C SER A 658 -53.80 34.39 21.19
N TYR A 659 -53.17 34.38 20.02
CA TYR A 659 -53.45 33.42 18.96
C TYR A 659 -52.49 32.23 19.07
N SER A 660 -52.97 31.00 18.85
CA SER A 660 -52.10 29.83 18.77
C SER A 660 -52.65 28.83 17.74
N SER A 661 -51.79 28.36 16.85
CA SER A 661 -52.13 27.37 15.81
C SER A 661 -50.96 26.45 15.52
N CYS A 662 -51.25 25.18 15.22
CA CYS A 662 -50.26 24.18 14.89
C CYS A 662 -50.67 23.37 13.66
N GLN A 663 -49.73 23.07 12.77
CA GLN A 663 -49.98 22.28 11.57
C GLN A 663 -48.78 21.39 11.23
N ASN A 664 -49.04 20.20 10.72
CA ASN A 664 -48.00 19.35 10.12
C ASN A 664 -47.75 19.80 8.68
N ILE A 665 -46.49 20.10 8.36
CA ILE A 665 -46.02 20.61 7.08
C ILE A 665 -45.14 19.57 6.40
N SER A 666 -45.50 19.23 5.16
CA SER A 666 -44.66 18.50 4.20
C SER A 666 -44.57 19.34 2.93
N GLY A 667 -43.37 19.62 2.42
CA GLY A 667 -43.16 20.63 1.38
C GLY A 667 -43.25 22.07 1.91
N ALA A 668 -43.93 22.96 1.18
CA ALA A 668 -44.11 24.37 1.56
C ALA A 668 -45.56 24.64 1.98
N ASN A 669 -45.77 25.16 3.18
CA ASN A 669 -47.11 25.53 3.67
C ASN A 669 -47.04 26.64 4.72
N SER A 670 -48.19 27.26 5.02
CA SER A 670 -48.25 28.48 5.81
C SER A 670 -49.39 28.53 6.81
N ILE A 671 -49.15 29.19 7.95
CA ILE A 671 -50.14 29.51 8.98
C ILE A 671 -50.34 31.03 8.99
N SER A 672 -51.57 31.49 8.69
CA SER A 672 -51.97 32.88 8.94
C SER A 672 -52.21 33.09 10.43
N ILE A 673 -51.75 34.21 10.98
CA ILE A 673 -51.85 34.57 12.39
C ILE A 673 -53.06 35.50 12.56
N GLY A 674 -54.06 35.05 13.31
CA GLY A 674 -55.23 35.89 13.60
C GLY A 674 -54.91 36.93 14.66
N VAL A 675 -54.78 38.20 14.27
CA VAL A 675 -54.47 39.31 15.20
C VAL A 675 -55.70 40.04 15.76
N GLY A 676 -56.92 39.71 15.29
CA GLY A 676 -58.14 40.43 15.70
C GLY A 676 -58.46 40.38 17.21
N GLY A 677 -57.74 39.59 18.00
CA GLY A 677 -57.81 39.58 19.47
C GLY A 677 -56.92 40.63 20.17
N CYS A 678 -56.09 41.36 19.42
CA CYS A 678 -55.16 42.39 19.93
C CYS A 678 -55.79 43.79 20.02
N GLN A 679 -56.97 43.98 19.43
CA GLN A 679 -57.65 45.27 19.46
C GLN A 679 -58.02 45.68 20.87
N SER A 680 -57.51 46.84 21.30
CA SER A 680 -58.04 47.53 22.47
C SER A 680 -59.32 48.25 22.08
N ILE A 681 -60.42 48.00 22.79
CA ILE A 681 -61.74 48.60 22.56
C ILE A 681 -61.79 50.15 22.64
N TRP A 682 -60.65 50.83 22.88
CA TRP A 682 -60.57 52.27 23.03
C TRP A 682 -59.28 52.86 22.44
N GLN A 683 -59.39 53.39 21.21
CA GLN A 683 -58.47 54.32 20.53
C GLN A 683 -57.12 53.76 20.04
N GLY A 684 -57.13 53.37 18.75
CA GLY A 684 -55.96 52.96 17.95
C GLY A 684 -55.90 51.44 17.82
N ASP A 685 -56.27 50.93 16.64
CA ASP A 685 -56.05 49.53 16.26
C ASP A 685 -54.54 49.37 16.14
N ASP A 686 -53.89 48.92 17.20
CA ASP A 686 -52.47 48.59 17.22
C ASP A 686 -52.40 47.10 17.52
N ASP A 687 -52.31 46.33 16.44
CA ASP A 687 -52.28 44.87 16.47
C ASP A 687 -50.84 44.34 16.63
N SER A 688 -49.89 45.18 17.07
CA SER A 688 -48.49 44.81 17.33
C SER A 688 -48.36 43.70 18.38
N GLY A 689 -47.36 42.86 18.18
CA GLY A 689 -47.13 41.72 19.05
C GLY A 689 -45.90 40.90 18.68
N THR A 690 -45.68 39.82 19.42
CA THR A 690 -44.56 38.89 19.21
C THR A 690 -45.09 37.51 18.83
N ALA A 691 -44.65 37.00 17.67
CA ALA A 691 -44.87 35.62 17.26
C ALA A 691 -43.74 34.74 17.79
N TYR A 692 -44.11 33.66 18.49
CA TYR A 692 -43.24 32.56 18.88
C TYR A 692 -43.51 31.38 17.97
N ILE A 693 -42.49 30.91 17.28
CA ILE A 693 -42.58 29.89 16.23
C ILE A 693 -41.77 28.68 16.72
N GLN A 694 -42.44 27.55 16.86
CA GLN A 694 -41.85 26.27 17.23
C GLN A 694 -41.91 25.33 16.03
N ILE A 695 -40.78 24.71 15.71
CA ILE A 695 -40.65 23.75 14.62
C ILE A 695 -40.17 22.43 15.22
N ASN A 696 -40.96 21.37 15.06
CA ASN A 696 -40.66 20.08 15.68
C ASN A 696 -40.76 18.95 14.64
N PRO A 697 -39.74 18.10 14.48
CA PRO A 697 -39.80 17.02 13.49
C PRO A 697 -40.83 15.94 13.89
N VAL A 698 -41.71 15.54 12.98
CA VAL A 698 -42.77 14.55 13.28
C VAL A 698 -42.23 13.11 13.23
N SER A 699 -41.18 12.87 12.43
CA SER A 699 -40.48 11.59 12.35
C SER A 699 -39.08 11.72 12.93
N SER A 700 -38.68 10.78 13.79
CA SER A 700 -37.32 10.70 14.30
C SER A 700 -36.32 10.52 13.15
N GLY A 701 -35.35 11.41 13.00
CA GLY A 701 -34.24 11.28 12.06
C GLY A 701 -34.15 12.30 10.92
N SER A 702 -34.89 13.41 10.98
CA SER A 702 -34.81 14.47 9.97
C SER A 702 -33.76 15.54 10.32
N CYS A 703 -32.49 15.33 9.95
CA CYS A 703 -31.48 16.40 10.00
C CYS A 703 -31.49 17.17 8.68
N SER A 704 -32.68 17.66 8.32
CA SER A 704 -32.92 18.30 7.04
C SER A 704 -33.02 19.80 7.24
N ASP A 705 -32.34 20.54 6.38
CA ASP A 705 -32.46 21.99 6.32
C ASP A 705 -33.91 22.36 5.99
N TYR A 706 -34.43 23.38 6.64
CA TYR A 706 -35.73 23.96 6.33
C TYR A 706 -35.57 25.47 6.12
N THR A 707 -36.55 26.07 5.45
CA THR A 707 -36.63 27.52 5.31
C THR A 707 -37.87 28.04 6.02
N LEU A 708 -37.68 28.91 7.00
CA LEU A 708 -38.73 29.63 7.71
C LEU A 708 -38.85 31.04 7.14
N LYS A 709 -40.04 31.42 6.69
CA LYS A 709 -40.36 32.77 6.23
C LYS A 709 -41.48 33.37 7.09
N VAL A 710 -41.30 34.61 7.53
CA VAL A 710 -42.35 35.40 8.20
C VAL A 710 -42.62 36.66 7.37
N GLU A 711 -43.90 36.94 7.11
CA GLU A 711 -44.38 38.12 6.37
C GLU A 711 -45.58 38.73 7.13
N ALA A 712 -45.76 40.06 7.05
CA ALA A 712 -46.82 40.81 7.75
C ALA A 712 -47.83 41.42 6.79
#